data_AF-A0A967BVA7-F1
#
_entry.id   AF-A0A967BVA7-F1
#
_cell.length_a   1.000
_cell.length_b   1.000
_cell.length_c   1.000
_cell.angle_alpha   90.00
_cell.angle_beta   90.00
_cell.angle_gamma   90.00
#
_symmetry.space_group_name_H-M   'P 1'
#
loop_
_entity.id
_entity.type
_entity.pdbx_description
1 polymer ?
#
loop_
_entity_poly.entity_id
_entity_poly.type
_entity_poly.pdbx_seq_one_letter_code
_entity_poly.pdbx_strand_id
1 'polypeptide(L)'
;MNQMLSITRKELKAYFSSPMAALFIGAFLVAVLFSFFWLETFFARNTADVRPLFRWMPILMIFLVGALTMQQWSEEERSGTMEVLMTLPVRLWQLVMGKFLAVLILVAIALALTFGLPLTVAHLGNLDWGPVFGGYLGALLMASAYIAIGLFVSSRTDNQIVALIMTVLLAGFLYILGSSGVTGFMNNSTAEFFRSLGTGSRFASIERGVIDLRDVFYYVSLTTFFLVLNGISLDRKRWSSGANTRGYRRTVTTAAVLIALNLLAANIWLNKVNTARLDLTENHEYSLSQTTRDLIDNLPNPLILRGYFSEKTHPLLSPLVPRIKDMMREYGIASNGHIQVSFVDPKYNPKMEAEANREYGIKPVPFEVAGRYESSVINSYFNILVKYGDQHVVLGFDDLIDVRRRGDGRIDVRLNNLEYDLTKSIKKVVYGFQSLGDVFAKVNKPLTLTAIISQGSLPGPLAKMPGNISQVAGELVKESDGKLKFVMVDPGREPGKLPALKKRFGIEPMKTVFFANDTFYLYLYLTTGKQNQRIYLTADMSKGEIKKEIAAVLKRSSAGFLKTIGIWTPQPQRQPQMAMMGRQPRPQYQMIQQTLMADYNIEKVDLRQGRVPADVDVLLLVAPQNLTNMERFAIDQYLMKGGAVVALTGNYLLDLSPYSKVLQVKKVKNGLADLLSSYGIKVGQSLVLDKQNEPFPIPVTRNLGGLQVQEIRMLNYPFFVDVRGNGMDKDSPIVANLPAVTMNWVSPLTIDPAKSKGRKVVRLLTSSPDSWLRSSTNIQPDLQRYPQEGFAPGRKMK
;
A
#
# COMPACT_ATOMS: atom_id res chain seq x y z
N MET A 1 -50.78 5.41 25.18
CA MET A 1 -50.42 5.52 23.74
C MET A 1 -51.46 6.28 22.93
N ASN A 2 -52.77 6.09 23.14
CA ASN A 2 -53.83 6.70 22.31
C ASN A 2 -53.78 8.23 22.18
N GLN A 3 -53.47 8.97 23.26
CA GLN A 3 -53.40 10.43 23.23
C GLN A 3 -52.21 10.97 22.42
N MET A 4 -51.02 10.36 22.52
CA MET A 4 -49.83 10.75 21.74
C MET A 4 -50.07 10.57 20.24
N LEU A 5 -50.59 9.41 19.84
CA LEU A 5 -50.95 9.12 18.45
C LEU A 5 -52.04 10.07 17.92
N SER A 6 -53.01 10.43 18.76
CA SER A 6 -54.03 11.42 18.39
C SER A 6 -53.43 12.79 18.10
N ILE A 7 -52.45 13.23 18.90
CA ILE A 7 -51.73 14.50 18.70
C ILE A 7 -50.92 14.42 17.40
N THR A 8 -50.15 13.36 17.20
CA THR A 8 -49.38 13.15 15.98
C THR A 8 -50.26 13.16 14.73
N ARG A 9 -51.42 12.51 14.77
CA ARG A 9 -52.37 12.49 13.65
C ARG A 9 -52.98 13.87 13.39
N LYS A 10 -53.30 14.63 14.44
CA LYS A 10 -53.78 16.02 14.33
C LYS A 10 -52.73 16.90 13.64
N GLU A 11 -51.48 16.84 14.11
CA GLU A 11 -50.37 17.63 13.57
C GLU A 11 -50.10 17.26 12.10
N LEU A 12 -50.01 15.98 11.76
CA LEU A 12 -49.84 15.53 10.38
C LEU A 12 -50.98 16.04 9.48
N LYS A 13 -52.24 15.94 9.94
CA LYS A 13 -53.37 16.46 9.18
C LYS A 13 -53.27 17.97 8.96
N ALA A 14 -52.80 18.72 9.97
CA ALA A 14 -52.58 20.15 9.85
C ALA A 14 -51.51 20.46 8.78
N TYR A 15 -50.39 19.74 8.78
CA TYR A 15 -49.33 19.92 7.78
C TYR A 15 -49.77 19.64 6.35
N PHE A 16 -50.55 18.58 6.11
CA PHE A 16 -51.07 18.25 4.77
C PHE A 16 -52.29 19.08 4.36
N SER A 17 -52.94 19.76 5.30
CA SER A 17 -54.03 20.70 4.99
C SER A 17 -53.53 22.06 4.49
N SER A 18 -52.25 22.36 4.67
CA SER A 18 -51.58 23.58 4.20
C SER A 18 -50.55 23.23 3.11
N PRO A 19 -50.34 24.09 2.10
CA PRO A 19 -49.32 23.86 1.07
C PRO A 19 -47.88 23.92 1.61
N MET A 20 -47.66 24.39 2.84
CA MET A 20 -46.32 24.57 3.42
C MET A 20 -45.49 23.28 3.46
N ALA A 21 -46.08 22.16 3.91
CA ALA A 21 -45.35 20.90 4.00
C ALA A 21 -44.90 20.40 2.62
N ALA A 22 -45.77 20.50 1.62
CA ALA A 22 -45.45 20.13 0.25
C ALA A 22 -44.36 21.03 -0.35
N LEU A 23 -44.38 22.34 -0.06
CA LEU A 23 -43.35 23.28 -0.52
C LEU A 23 -41.98 22.98 0.08
N PHE A 24 -41.89 22.74 1.40
CA PHE A 24 -40.61 22.43 2.04
C PHE A 24 -40.05 21.08 1.60
N ILE A 25 -40.89 20.04 1.50
CA ILE A 25 -40.48 18.72 0.99
C ILE A 25 -40.05 18.84 -0.48
N GLY A 26 -40.81 19.55 -1.31
CA GLY A 26 -40.48 19.77 -2.72
C GLY A 26 -39.15 20.52 -2.90
N ALA A 27 -38.94 21.61 -2.15
CA ALA A 27 -37.68 22.35 -2.17
C ALA A 27 -36.49 21.48 -1.72
N PHE A 28 -36.69 20.66 -0.68
CA PHE A 28 -35.69 19.69 -0.25
C PHE A 28 -35.36 18.65 -1.34
N LEU A 29 -36.37 18.06 -2.00
CA LEU A 29 -36.15 17.10 -3.09
C LEU A 29 -35.40 17.73 -4.27
N VAL A 30 -35.75 18.95 -4.66
CA VAL A 30 -35.03 19.69 -5.71
C VAL A 30 -33.58 19.93 -5.31
N ALA A 31 -33.33 20.34 -4.07
CA ALA A 31 -31.97 20.55 -3.57
C ALA A 31 -31.17 19.24 -3.55
N VAL A 32 -31.77 18.12 -3.13
CA VAL A 32 -31.14 16.78 -3.16
C VAL A 32 -30.79 16.37 -4.59
N LEU A 33 -31.72 16.51 -5.54
CA LEU A 33 -31.48 16.20 -6.95
C LEU A 33 -30.36 17.06 -7.55
N PHE A 34 -30.38 18.36 -7.27
CA PHE A 34 -29.34 19.28 -7.72
C PHE A 34 -27.97 18.92 -7.14
N SER A 35 -27.88 18.70 -5.82
CA SER A 35 -26.63 18.30 -5.17
C SER A 35 -26.08 16.97 -5.72
N PHE A 36 -26.95 15.98 -5.91
CA PHE A 36 -26.56 14.66 -6.39
C PHE A 36 -26.04 14.67 -7.84
N PHE A 37 -26.78 15.30 -8.75
CA PHE A 37 -26.43 15.29 -10.18
C PHE A 37 -25.40 16.33 -10.58
N TRP A 38 -25.52 17.57 -10.07
CA TRP A 38 -24.70 18.71 -10.50
C TRP A 38 -23.46 18.92 -9.63
N LEU A 39 -23.63 19.15 -8.31
CA LEU A 39 -22.48 19.46 -7.43
C LEU A 39 -21.47 18.31 -7.39
N GLU A 40 -21.98 17.09 -7.32
CA GLU A 40 -21.16 15.89 -7.20
C GLU A 40 -20.84 15.24 -8.56
N THR A 41 -21.32 15.80 -9.68
CA THR A 41 -21.01 15.35 -11.05
C THR A 41 -21.20 13.84 -11.26
N PHE A 42 -22.34 13.29 -10.86
CA PHE A 42 -22.61 11.84 -10.83
C PHE A 42 -22.17 11.11 -12.11
N PHE A 43 -22.54 11.61 -13.29
CA PHE A 43 -22.22 10.98 -14.58
C PHE A 43 -20.72 11.01 -14.93
N ALA A 44 -19.95 11.94 -14.38
CA ALA A 44 -18.51 12.02 -14.64
C ALA A 44 -17.70 10.95 -13.89
N ARG A 45 -18.25 10.41 -12.79
CA ARG A 45 -17.58 9.39 -11.97
C ARG A 45 -17.64 7.98 -12.53
N ASN A 46 -18.52 7.73 -13.50
CA ASN A 46 -18.68 6.44 -14.19
C ASN A 46 -18.76 5.23 -13.23
N THR A 47 -19.35 5.41 -12.05
CA THR A 47 -19.46 4.40 -10.99
C THR A 47 -20.86 4.46 -10.39
N ALA A 48 -21.43 3.30 -10.06
CA ALA A 48 -22.74 3.19 -9.40
C ALA A 48 -22.57 3.36 -7.89
N ASP A 49 -22.50 4.61 -7.42
CA ASP A 49 -22.34 4.95 -6.00
C ASP A 49 -23.34 6.03 -5.55
N VAL A 50 -24.02 5.77 -4.44
CA VAL A 50 -25.00 6.69 -3.82
C VAL A 50 -24.45 7.46 -2.62
N ARG A 51 -23.23 7.19 -2.15
CA ARG A 51 -22.57 7.99 -1.08
C ARG A 51 -22.68 9.52 -1.29
N PRO A 52 -22.54 10.06 -2.52
CA PRO A 52 -22.67 11.49 -2.78
C PRO A 52 -24.05 12.07 -2.45
N LEU A 53 -25.10 11.25 -2.43
CA LEU A 53 -26.45 11.62 -2.01
C LEU A 53 -26.46 12.04 -0.53
N PHE A 54 -25.73 11.31 0.30
CA PHE A 54 -25.74 11.48 1.75
C PHE A 54 -24.76 12.58 2.21
N ARG A 55 -23.71 12.85 1.44
CA ARG A 55 -22.68 13.84 1.81
C ARG A 55 -23.23 15.24 2.13
N TRP A 56 -24.24 15.69 1.37
CA TRP A 56 -24.89 16.99 1.58
C TRP A 56 -26.12 16.92 2.50
N MET A 57 -26.55 15.72 2.86
CA MET A 57 -27.73 15.48 3.69
C MET A 57 -27.68 16.22 5.04
N PRO A 58 -26.55 16.31 5.77
CA PRO A 58 -26.50 17.06 7.03
C PRO A 58 -26.91 18.52 6.89
N ILE A 59 -26.44 19.20 5.85
CA ILE A 59 -26.74 20.62 5.62
C ILE A 59 -28.19 20.78 5.19
N LEU A 60 -28.65 19.95 4.25
CA LEU A 60 -30.03 19.99 3.76
C LEU A 60 -31.04 19.70 4.89
N MET A 61 -30.71 18.76 5.78
CA MET A 61 -31.53 18.43 6.94
C MET A 61 -31.63 19.58 7.94
N ILE A 62 -30.57 20.35 8.17
CA ILE A 62 -30.62 21.52 9.06
C ILE A 62 -31.68 22.51 8.59
N PHE A 63 -31.71 22.82 7.29
CA PHE A 63 -32.69 23.74 6.73
C PHE A 63 -34.11 23.17 6.68
N LEU A 64 -34.27 21.92 6.22
CA LEU A 64 -35.58 21.26 6.18
C LEU A 64 -36.18 21.16 7.57
N VAL A 65 -35.42 20.66 8.55
CA VAL A 65 -35.89 20.48 9.91
C VAL A 65 -36.12 21.82 10.59
N GLY A 66 -35.25 22.80 10.39
CA GLY A 66 -35.46 24.16 10.89
C GLY A 66 -36.79 24.74 10.39
N ALA A 67 -37.09 24.59 9.09
CA ALA A 67 -38.32 25.07 8.49
C ALA A 67 -39.57 24.31 8.98
N LEU A 68 -39.47 22.99 9.16
CA LEU A 68 -40.61 22.19 9.64
C LEU A 68 -40.89 22.43 11.13
N THR A 69 -39.86 22.67 11.94
CA THR A 69 -40.00 22.81 13.40
C THR A 69 -40.29 24.25 13.85
N MET A 70 -39.98 25.27 13.04
CA MET A 70 -40.11 26.67 13.45
C MET A 70 -41.49 27.03 13.99
N GLN A 71 -42.56 26.58 13.33
CA GLN A 71 -43.95 26.91 13.66
C GLN A 71 -44.58 26.05 14.76
N GLN A 72 -43.89 25.01 15.24
CA GLN A 72 -44.52 23.98 16.08
C GLN A 72 -44.99 24.49 17.44
N TRP A 73 -44.20 25.37 18.07
CA TRP A 73 -44.55 26.00 19.35
C TRP A 73 -44.69 27.51 19.23
N SER A 74 -43.86 28.16 18.42
CA SER A 74 -43.90 29.62 18.27
C SER A 74 -45.25 30.11 17.73
N GLU A 75 -45.91 29.34 16.87
CA GLU A 75 -47.24 29.72 16.36
C GLU A 75 -48.33 29.58 17.41
N GLU A 76 -48.25 28.57 18.28
CA GLU A 76 -49.18 28.39 19.39
C GLU A 76 -49.03 29.51 20.43
N GLU A 77 -47.79 29.97 20.63
CA GLU A 77 -47.46 31.09 21.50
C GLU A 77 -47.93 32.42 20.90
N ARG A 78 -47.64 32.67 19.61
CA ARG A 78 -48.08 33.86 18.88
C ARG A 78 -49.60 33.99 18.79
N SER A 79 -50.30 32.85 18.62
CA SER A 79 -51.77 32.81 18.51
C SER A 79 -52.49 32.79 19.87
N GLY A 80 -51.76 32.76 20.99
CA GLY A 80 -52.33 32.65 22.34
C GLY A 80 -52.99 31.31 22.66
N THR A 81 -52.96 30.34 21.73
CA THR A 81 -53.57 29.00 21.91
C THR A 81 -52.78 28.11 22.87
N MET A 82 -51.54 28.51 23.20
CA MET A 82 -50.68 27.83 24.14
C MET A 82 -51.31 27.65 25.52
N GLU A 83 -52.03 28.64 26.04
CA GLU A 83 -52.67 28.58 27.36
C GLU A 83 -53.77 27.50 27.40
N VAL A 84 -54.57 27.41 26.35
CA VAL A 84 -55.59 26.38 26.16
C VAL A 84 -54.95 25.00 26.10
N LEU A 85 -53.86 24.86 25.34
CA LEU A 85 -53.15 23.59 25.22
C LEU A 85 -52.54 23.14 26.55
N MET A 86 -52.14 24.08 27.41
CA MET A 86 -51.59 23.78 28.72
C MET A 86 -52.65 23.37 29.76
N THR A 87 -53.91 23.80 29.61
CA THR A 87 -55.01 23.45 30.52
C THR A 87 -55.72 22.14 30.15
N LEU A 88 -55.49 21.62 28.94
CA LEU A 88 -56.01 20.30 28.54
C LEU A 88 -55.49 19.18 29.47
N PRO A 89 -56.29 18.12 29.72
CA PRO A 89 -55.94 16.98 30.57
C PRO A 89 -54.98 16.01 29.86
N VAL A 90 -53.88 16.54 29.31
CA VAL A 90 -52.84 15.80 28.57
C VAL A 90 -51.49 16.05 29.23
N ARG A 91 -50.69 14.99 29.40
CA ARG A 91 -49.35 15.14 29.99
C ARG A 91 -48.42 15.87 29.01
N LEU A 92 -47.61 16.80 29.52
CA LEU A 92 -46.72 17.63 28.72
C LEU A 92 -45.74 16.81 27.85
N TRP A 93 -45.22 15.69 28.37
CA TRP A 93 -44.37 14.78 27.59
C TRP A 93 -45.10 14.12 26.40
N GLN A 94 -46.41 13.89 26.50
CA GLN A 94 -47.20 13.33 25.39
C GLN A 94 -47.40 14.36 24.27
N LEU A 95 -47.50 15.65 24.61
CA LEU A 95 -47.55 16.75 23.64
C LEU A 95 -46.23 16.90 22.90
N VAL A 96 -45.12 16.97 23.64
CA VAL A 96 -43.76 17.08 23.06
C VAL A 96 -43.46 15.89 22.14
N MET A 97 -43.68 14.67 22.60
CA MET A 97 -43.46 13.46 21.79
C MET A 97 -44.42 13.37 20.61
N GLY A 98 -45.67 13.81 20.75
CA GLY A 98 -46.66 13.82 19.69
C GLY A 98 -46.26 14.71 18.51
N LYS A 99 -45.82 15.95 18.81
CA LYS A 99 -45.28 16.91 17.83
C LYS A 99 -43.96 16.42 17.22
N PHE A 100 -43.05 15.89 18.05
CA PHE A 100 -41.80 15.28 17.59
C PHE A 100 -42.04 14.16 16.57
N LEU A 101 -42.92 13.20 16.87
CA LEU A 101 -43.25 12.11 15.95
C LEU A 101 -43.90 12.61 14.67
N ALA A 102 -44.72 13.67 14.72
CA ALA A 102 -45.34 14.24 13.52
C ALA A 102 -44.29 14.78 12.54
N VAL A 103 -43.34 15.58 13.05
CA VAL A 103 -42.25 16.12 12.22
C VAL A 103 -41.32 15.00 11.75
N LEU A 104 -41.02 14.02 12.61
CA LEU A 104 -40.17 12.89 12.24
C LEU A 104 -40.78 12.06 11.10
N ILE A 105 -42.10 11.83 11.12
CA ILE A 105 -42.81 11.14 10.03
C ILE A 105 -42.74 11.97 8.73
N LEU A 106 -42.90 13.30 8.80
CA LEU A 106 -42.76 14.15 7.61
C LEU A 106 -41.36 14.07 6.99
N VAL A 107 -40.32 14.09 7.82
CA VAL A 107 -38.94 13.92 7.34
C VAL A 107 -38.72 12.51 6.80
N ALA A 108 -39.28 11.47 7.42
CA ALA A 108 -39.22 10.11 6.91
C ALA A 108 -39.89 9.99 5.53
N ILE A 109 -41.03 10.66 5.31
CA ILE A 109 -41.68 10.74 3.99
C ILE A 109 -40.77 11.47 3.00
N ALA A 110 -40.17 12.60 3.38
CA ALA A 110 -39.25 13.34 2.52
C ALA A 110 -38.04 12.48 2.09
N LEU A 111 -37.45 11.73 3.03
CA LEU A 111 -36.38 10.78 2.75
C LEU A 111 -36.85 9.61 1.88
N ALA A 112 -38.04 9.04 2.13
CA ALA A 112 -38.60 7.95 1.33
C ALA A 112 -38.81 8.38 -0.14
N LEU A 113 -39.21 9.63 -0.38
CA LEU A 113 -39.33 10.17 -1.74
C LEU A 113 -37.99 10.25 -2.49
N THR A 114 -36.86 10.32 -1.79
CA THR A 114 -35.52 10.25 -2.42
C THR A 114 -35.11 8.82 -2.80
N PHE A 115 -35.78 7.78 -2.28
CA PHE A 115 -35.41 6.37 -2.48
C PHE A 115 -35.46 5.93 -3.95
N GLY A 116 -36.19 6.65 -4.80
CA GLY A 116 -36.15 6.47 -6.26
C GLY A 116 -34.75 6.61 -6.85
N LEU A 117 -33.85 7.39 -6.25
CA LEU A 117 -32.48 7.56 -6.74
C LEU A 117 -31.65 6.26 -6.60
N PRO A 118 -31.50 5.65 -5.40
CA PRO A 118 -30.88 4.33 -5.28
C PRO A 118 -31.47 3.28 -6.22
N LEU A 119 -32.79 3.25 -6.40
CA LEU A 119 -33.45 2.30 -7.30
C LEU A 119 -33.02 2.49 -8.76
N THR A 120 -32.95 3.73 -9.24
CA THR A 120 -32.49 4.00 -10.61
C THR A 120 -31.00 3.70 -10.78
N VAL A 121 -30.17 4.00 -9.78
CA VAL A 121 -28.73 3.67 -9.82
C VAL A 121 -28.49 2.16 -9.82
N ALA A 122 -29.26 1.40 -9.03
CA ALA A 122 -29.19 -0.07 -9.00
C ALA A 122 -29.58 -0.72 -10.33
N HIS A 123 -30.45 -0.09 -11.12
CA HIS A 123 -30.76 -0.56 -12.48
C HIS A 123 -29.65 -0.23 -13.49
N LEU A 124 -28.89 0.85 -13.25
CA LEU A 124 -27.82 1.31 -14.16
C LEU A 124 -26.48 0.62 -13.89
N GLY A 125 -26.25 0.06 -12.71
CA GLY A 125 -25.01 -0.63 -12.37
C GLY A 125 -25.07 -1.40 -11.05
N ASN A 126 -23.94 -2.00 -10.66
CA ASN A 126 -23.85 -2.81 -9.44
C ASN A 126 -23.74 -1.89 -8.21
N LEU A 127 -24.89 -1.55 -7.62
CA LEU A 127 -24.96 -0.69 -6.45
C LEU A 127 -24.85 -1.49 -5.16
N ASP A 128 -23.96 -1.07 -4.25
CA ASP A 128 -23.90 -1.59 -2.89
C ASP A 128 -25.06 -1.02 -2.05
N TRP A 129 -25.91 -1.90 -1.54
CA TRP A 129 -27.07 -1.56 -0.71
C TRP A 129 -26.71 -1.21 0.74
N GLY A 130 -25.52 -1.60 1.21
CA GLY A 130 -25.05 -1.30 2.57
C GLY A 130 -25.03 0.20 2.88
N PRO A 131 -24.30 1.01 2.09
CA PRO A 131 -24.30 2.47 2.21
C PRO A 131 -25.68 3.11 2.03
N VAL A 132 -26.58 2.51 1.23
CA VAL A 132 -27.96 2.99 1.06
C VAL A 132 -28.71 2.90 2.38
N PHE A 133 -28.79 1.71 2.98
CA PHE A 133 -29.51 1.51 4.24
C PHE A 133 -28.86 2.27 5.39
N GLY A 134 -27.53 2.24 5.48
CA GLY A 134 -26.76 3.01 6.46
C GLY A 134 -27.06 4.50 6.34
N GLY A 135 -26.91 5.08 5.16
CA GLY A 135 -27.15 6.50 4.91
C GLY A 135 -28.57 6.96 5.26
N TYR A 136 -29.61 6.18 4.92
CA TYR A 136 -31.00 6.51 5.30
C TYR A 136 -31.25 6.42 6.80
N LEU A 137 -30.74 5.37 7.46
CA LEU A 137 -30.86 5.22 8.91
C LEU A 137 -30.14 6.37 9.64
N GLY A 138 -28.91 6.68 9.22
CA GLY A 138 -28.13 7.81 9.72
C GLY A 138 -28.85 9.13 9.52
N ALA A 139 -29.47 9.33 8.35
CA ALA A 139 -30.18 10.58 8.04
C ALA A 139 -31.40 10.75 8.95
N LEU A 140 -32.11 9.65 9.25
CA LEU A 140 -33.24 9.66 10.17
C LEU A 140 -32.81 9.94 11.62
N LEU A 141 -31.71 9.34 12.10
CA LEU A 141 -31.15 9.58 13.44
C LEU A 141 -30.63 11.01 13.60
N MET A 142 -29.99 11.54 12.56
CA MET A 142 -29.55 12.93 12.56
C MET A 142 -30.75 13.89 12.52
N ALA A 143 -31.75 13.60 11.68
CA ALA A 143 -32.99 14.38 11.63
C ALA A 143 -33.69 14.38 12.98
N SER A 144 -33.75 13.26 13.70
CA SER A 144 -34.35 13.20 15.03
C SER A 144 -33.68 14.15 16.01
N ALA A 145 -32.35 14.22 16.01
CA ALA A 145 -31.60 15.15 16.85
C ALA A 145 -31.88 16.61 16.49
N TYR A 146 -31.88 16.95 15.20
CA TYR A 146 -32.20 18.31 14.74
C TYR A 146 -33.66 18.68 15.00
N ILE A 147 -34.61 17.74 14.94
CA ILE A 147 -36.01 18.00 15.24
C ILE A 147 -36.16 18.32 16.72
N ALA A 148 -35.50 17.56 17.60
CA ALA A 148 -35.50 17.83 19.04
C ALA A 148 -34.94 19.22 19.35
N ILE A 149 -33.83 19.62 18.69
CA ILE A 149 -33.26 20.96 18.80
C ILE A 149 -34.26 22.02 18.34
N GLY A 150 -34.83 21.86 17.15
CA GLY A 150 -35.76 22.83 16.57
C GLY A 150 -37.02 23.01 17.39
N LEU A 151 -37.58 21.93 17.92
CA LEU A 151 -38.74 22.01 18.82
C LEU A 151 -38.38 22.70 20.14
N PHE A 152 -37.19 22.45 20.71
CA PHE A 152 -36.72 23.17 21.90
C PHE A 152 -36.59 24.67 21.63
N VAL A 153 -35.95 25.05 20.52
CA VAL A 153 -35.76 26.45 20.13
C VAL A 153 -37.11 27.13 19.86
N SER A 154 -38.01 26.50 19.11
CA SER A 154 -39.36 27.01 18.83
C SER A 154 -40.17 27.24 20.11
N SER A 155 -39.96 26.46 21.18
CA SER A 155 -40.65 26.67 22.47
C SER A 155 -40.22 27.91 23.25
N ARG A 156 -39.10 28.55 22.84
CA ARG A 156 -38.45 29.68 23.53
C ARG A 156 -38.73 31.04 22.89
N THR A 157 -39.44 31.07 21.77
CA THR A 157 -39.67 32.26 20.96
C THR A 157 -41.09 32.24 20.40
N ASP A 158 -41.72 33.39 20.36
CA ASP A 158 -43.03 33.62 19.73
C ASP A 158 -42.91 33.87 18.22
N ASN A 159 -41.73 34.22 17.73
CA ASN A 159 -41.46 34.47 16.31
C ASN A 159 -40.91 33.24 15.56
N GLN A 160 -41.63 32.80 14.52
CA GLN A 160 -41.23 31.68 13.64
C GLN A 160 -39.87 31.90 12.97
N ILE A 161 -39.58 33.11 12.49
CA ILE A 161 -38.33 33.42 11.78
C ILE A 161 -37.14 33.31 12.74
N VAL A 162 -37.30 33.81 13.97
CA VAL A 162 -36.27 33.69 15.02
C VAL A 162 -36.07 32.22 15.39
N ALA A 163 -37.15 31.44 15.50
CA ALA A 163 -37.06 29.99 15.75
C ALA A 163 -36.24 29.27 14.67
N LEU A 164 -36.50 29.57 13.39
CA LEU A 164 -35.77 29.03 12.25
C LEU A 164 -34.29 29.37 12.33
N ILE A 165 -33.96 30.66 12.44
CA ILE A 165 -32.56 31.14 12.43
C ILE A 165 -31.78 30.52 13.59
N MET A 166 -32.34 30.52 14.80
CA MET A 166 -31.67 29.97 15.98
C MET A 166 -31.48 28.45 15.88
N THR A 167 -32.44 27.74 15.28
CA THR A 167 -32.31 26.29 15.02
C THR A 167 -31.19 26.01 14.03
N VAL A 168 -31.13 26.75 12.92
CA VAL A 168 -30.09 26.63 11.91
C VAL A 168 -28.72 26.95 12.49
N LEU A 169 -28.60 28.00 13.30
CA LEU A 169 -27.33 28.35 13.96
C LEU A 169 -26.88 27.28 14.95
N LEU A 170 -27.78 26.76 15.78
CA LEU A 170 -27.42 25.77 16.80
C LEU A 170 -27.07 24.42 16.18
N ALA A 171 -27.87 23.94 15.22
CA ALA A 171 -27.60 22.70 14.50
C ALA A 171 -26.36 22.84 13.60
N GLY A 172 -26.18 23.98 12.94
CA GLY A 172 -25.00 24.31 12.13
C GLY A 172 -23.72 24.39 12.97
N PHE A 173 -23.78 24.95 14.17
CA PHE A 173 -22.66 24.97 15.11
C PHE A 173 -22.23 23.54 15.49
N LEU A 174 -23.18 22.66 15.85
CA LEU A 174 -22.89 21.25 16.15
C LEU A 174 -22.33 20.49 14.95
N TYR A 175 -22.76 20.83 13.74
CA TYR A 175 -22.21 20.25 12.51
C TYR A 175 -20.76 20.68 12.26
N ILE A 176 -20.46 21.97 12.37
CA ILE A 176 -19.13 22.54 12.09
C ILE A 176 -18.09 22.10 13.13
N LEU A 177 -18.50 21.90 14.39
CA LEU A 177 -17.62 21.60 15.52
C LEU A 177 -16.69 20.38 15.28
N GLY A 178 -17.19 19.33 14.62
CA GLY A 178 -16.42 18.12 14.30
C GLY A 178 -15.81 18.11 12.90
N SER A 179 -15.92 19.19 12.13
CA SER A 179 -15.44 19.23 10.75
C SER A 179 -13.91 19.22 10.67
N SER A 180 -13.36 18.69 9.57
CA SER A 180 -11.92 18.71 9.30
C SER A 180 -11.35 20.13 9.20
N GLY A 181 -12.17 21.09 8.78
CA GLY A 181 -11.78 22.50 8.70
C GLY A 181 -11.47 23.11 10.07
N VAL A 182 -12.19 22.74 11.12
CA VAL A 182 -11.94 23.24 12.48
C VAL A 182 -10.90 22.39 13.21
N THR A 183 -11.05 21.07 13.12
CA THR A 183 -10.22 20.12 13.87
C THR A 183 -8.80 20.02 13.31
N GLY A 184 -8.57 20.42 12.05
CA GLY A 184 -7.25 20.44 11.42
C GLY A 184 -6.27 21.48 11.99
N PHE A 185 -6.78 22.52 12.66
CA PHE A 185 -5.95 23.55 13.31
C PHE A 185 -5.61 23.22 14.77
N MET A 186 -6.10 22.09 15.29
CA MET A 186 -5.99 21.73 16.71
C MET A 186 -4.99 20.59 16.93
N ASN A 187 -4.46 20.48 18.15
CA ASN A 187 -3.66 19.32 18.57
C ASN A 187 -4.52 18.04 18.53
N ASN A 188 -3.89 16.87 18.31
CA ASN A 188 -4.60 15.61 18.06
C ASN A 188 -5.65 15.26 19.13
N SER A 189 -5.35 15.41 20.41
CA SER A 189 -6.28 15.10 21.50
C SER A 189 -7.49 16.02 21.52
N THR A 190 -7.28 17.32 21.31
CA THR A 190 -8.36 18.32 21.27
C THR A 190 -9.21 18.13 20.01
N ALA A 191 -8.57 17.86 18.87
CA ALA A 191 -9.23 17.57 17.61
C ALA A 191 -10.15 16.33 17.73
N GLU A 192 -9.69 15.28 18.40
CA GLU A 192 -10.46 14.06 18.62
C GLU A 192 -11.68 14.31 19.52
N PHE A 193 -11.52 15.11 20.59
CA PHE A 193 -12.63 15.54 21.42
C PHE A 193 -13.71 16.29 20.63
N PHE A 194 -13.33 17.26 19.81
CA PHE A 194 -14.28 18.02 18.98
C PHE A 194 -14.93 17.16 17.88
N ARG A 195 -14.19 16.24 17.24
CA ARG A 195 -14.76 15.25 16.32
C ARG A 195 -15.79 14.36 17.02
N SER A 196 -15.57 14.04 18.29
CA SER A 196 -16.51 13.20 19.05
C SER A 196 -17.85 13.88 19.31
N LEU A 197 -17.88 15.22 19.36
CA LEU A 197 -19.05 16.06 19.60
C LEU A 197 -19.78 16.53 18.34
N GLY A 198 -19.12 16.48 17.18
CA GLY A 198 -19.71 16.97 15.93
C GLY A 198 -20.76 16.03 15.35
N THR A 199 -21.89 16.57 14.92
CA THR A 199 -22.95 15.76 14.27
C THR A 199 -22.55 15.29 12.87
N GLY A 200 -21.73 16.07 12.15
CA GLY A 200 -21.28 15.71 10.80
C GLY A 200 -20.22 14.60 10.77
N SER A 201 -19.27 14.62 11.71
CA SER A 201 -18.21 13.61 11.80
C SER A 201 -18.76 12.21 12.10
N ARG A 202 -19.80 12.12 12.94
CA ARG A 202 -20.52 10.89 13.26
C ARG A 202 -21.32 10.34 12.09
N PHE A 203 -21.86 11.23 11.26
CA PHE A 203 -22.60 10.85 10.05
C PHE A 203 -21.69 10.21 8.97
N ALA A 204 -20.43 10.65 8.89
CA ALA A 204 -19.47 10.19 7.87
C ALA A 204 -19.10 8.69 7.97
N SER A 205 -19.24 8.07 9.15
CA SER A 205 -19.12 6.61 9.29
C SER A 205 -20.35 5.91 8.71
N ILE A 206 -21.53 6.40 9.07
CA ILE A 206 -22.82 5.81 8.68
C ILE A 206 -23.06 5.90 7.18
N GLU A 207 -22.69 7.01 6.52
CA GLU A 207 -22.87 7.18 5.06
C GLU A 207 -22.05 6.18 4.22
N ARG A 208 -21.01 5.57 4.80
CA ARG A 208 -20.18 4.56 4.14
C ARG A 208 -20.70 3.13 4.31
N GLY A 209 -21.85 2.94 4.97
CA GLY A 209 -22.44 1.62 5.24
C GLY A 209 -21.96 0.98 6.54
N VAL A 210 -21.33 1.77 7.42
CA VAL A 210 -20.79 1.31 8.70
C VAL A 210 -21.60 1.91 9.84
N ILE A 211 -22.23 1.05 10.63
CA ILE A 211 -23.01 1.48 11.80
C ILE A 211 -22.21 1.17 13.07
N ASP A 212 -21.68 2.23 13.69
CA ASP A 212 -21.11 2.18 15.03
C ASP A 212 -22.17 2.42 16.10
N LEU A 213 -22.16 1.62 17.16
CA LEU A 213 -23.06 1.81 18.31
C LEU A 213 -22.90 3.20 18.95
N ARG A 214 -21.68 3.74 18.90
CA ARG A 214 -21.33 5.08 19.42
C ARG A 214 -22.09 6.19 18.71
N ASP A 215 -22.21 6.09 17.39
CA ASP A 215 -22.83 7.13 16.58
C ASP A 215 -24.35 7.10 16.76
N VAL A 216 -24.94 5.90 16.80
CA VAL A 216 -26.37 5.71 17.11
C VAL A 216 -26.70 6.25 18.50
N PHE A 217 -25.91 5.88 19.52
CA PHE A 217 -26.11 6.36 20.89
C PHE A 217 -25.96 7.87 20.99
N TYR A 218 -24.99 8.45 20.28
CA TYR A 218 -24.80 9.91 20.23
C TYR A 218 -26.07 10.62 19.75
N TYR A 219 -26.64 10.24 18.60
CA TYR A 219 -27.86 10.89 18.10
C TYR A 219 -29.07 10.67 19.01
N VAL A 220 -29.23 9.46 19.58
CA VAL A 220 -30.31 9.16 20.53
C VAL A 220 -30.16 9.99 21.81
N SER A 221 -28.93 10.13 22.32
CA SER A 221 -28.64 10.93 23.51
C SER A 221 -28.92 12.41 23.27
N LEU A 222 -28.52 12.95 22.11
CA LEU A 222 -28.76 14.34 21.72
C LEU A 222 -30.25 14.61 21.55
N THR A 223 -30.97 13.70 20.89
CA THR A 223 -32.43 13.74 20.74
C THR A 223 -33.11 13.78 22.12
N THR A 224 -32.74 12.85 23.00
CA THR A 224 -33.32 12.75 24.36
C THR A 224 -33.05 14.02 25.17
N PHE A 225 -31.82 14.52 25.14
CA PHE A 225 -31.42 15.73 25.84
C PHE A 225 -32.27 16.95 25.44
N PHE A 226 -32.40 17.21 24.14
CA PHE A 226 -33.18 18.35 23.66
C PHE A 226 -34.70 18.18 23.83
N LEU A 227 -35.23 16.96 23.79
CA LEU A 227 -36.64 16.72 24.11
C LEU A 227 -36.93 16.98 25.60
N VAL A 228 -36.02 16.60 26.50
CA VAL A 228 -36.12 16.93 27.94
C VAL A 228 -36.06 18.44 28.13
N LEU A 229 -35.13 19.13 27.47
CA LEU A 229 -35.05 20.59 27.52
C LEU A 229 -36.31 21.28 26.98
N ASN A 230 -36.93 20.73 25.93
CA ASN A 230 -38.21 21.21 25.42
C ASN A 230 -39.30 21.06 26.47
N GLY A 231 -39.45 19.87 27.06
CA GLY A 231 -40.43 19.63 28.12
C GLY A 231 -40.28 20.62 29.29
N ILE A 232 -39.05 20.87 29.72
CA ILE A 232 -38.75 21.84 30.78
C ILE A 232 -39.04 23.28 30.34
N SER A 233 -38.74 23.63 29.09
CA SER A 233 -39.02 24.95 28.52
C SER A 233 -40.51 25.30 28.60
N LEU A 234 -41.37 24.33 28.28
CA LEU A 234 -42.82 24.46 28.35
C LEU A 234 -43.31 24.45 29.81
N ASP A 235 -42.78 23.56 30.65
CA ASP A 235 -43.14 23.50 32.08
C ASP A 235 -42.78 24.79 32.82
N ARG A 236 -41.65 25.43 32.43
CA ARG A 236 -41.22 26.72 32.99
C ARG A 236 -42.25 27.82 32.81
N LYS A 237 -43.09 27.77 31.77
CA LYS A 237 -44.18 28.75 31.56
C LYS A 237 -45.29 28.63 32.62
N ARG A 238 -45.36 27.52 33.36
CA ARG A 238 -46.31 27.27 34.46
C ARG A 238 -45.75 27.64 35.84
N TRP A 239 -44.46 27.99 35.94
CA TRP A 239 -43.81 28.19 37.23
C TRP A 239 -44.26 29.50 37.89
N SER A 240 -44.91 29.40 39.04
CA SER A 240 -45.11 30.56 39.94
C SER A 240 -43.77 31.01 40.55
N SER A 241 -43.60 32.32 40.75
CA SER A 241 -42.43 32.93 41.39
C SER A 241 -42.36 32.70 42.92
N GLY A 242 -43.44 32.20 43.54
CA GLY A 242 -43.55 32.02 44.99
C GLY A 242 -42.56 31.04 45.64
N ALA A 243 -42.43 31.12 46.97
CA ALA A 243 -41.53 30.26 47.75
C ALA A 243 -41.93 28.78 47.71
N ASN A 244 -43.24 28.47 47.62
CA ASN A 244 -43.77 27.10 47.62
C ASN A 244 -43.37 26.29 46.37
N THR A 245 -43.09 26.93 45.24
CA THR A 245 -42.65 26.27 44.00
C THR A 245 -41.13 26.17 43.88
N ARG A 246 -40.37 26.69 44.85
CA ARG A 246 -38.90 26.71 44.81
C ARG A 246 -38.29 25.30 44.85
N GLY A 247 -38.87 24.41 45.64
CA GLY A 247 -38.46 23.00 45.72
C GLY A 247 -38.66 22.29 44.39
N TYR A 248 -39.85 22.38 43.80
CA TYR A 248 -40.16 21.80 42.48
C TYR A 248 -39.23 22.32 41.38
N ARG A 249 -39.03 23.65 41.29
CA ARG A 249 -38.10 24.26 40.32
C ARG A 249 -36.69 23.71 40.46
N ARG A 250 -36.17 23.61 41.69
CA ARG A 250 -34.83 23.06 41.97
C ARG A 250 -34.76 21.58 41.61
N THR A 251 -35.78 20.78 41.92
CA THR A 251 -35.80 19.35 41.58
C THR A 251 -35.81 19.14 40.07
N VAL A 252 -36.64 19.86 39.32
CA VAL A 252 -36.71 19.75 37.85
C VAL A 252 -35.39 20.16 37.21
N THR A 253 -34.78 21.29 37.63
CA THR A 253 -33.49 21.72 37.08
C THR A 253 -32.35 20.76 37.46
N THR A 254 -32.32 20.27 38.70
CA THR A 254 -31.30 19.30 39.14
C THR A 254 -31.43 17.97 38.40
N ALA A 255 -32.66 17.48 38.20
CA ALA A 255 -32.91 16.27 37.41
C ALA A 255 -32.45 16.45 35.95
N ALA A 256 -32.71 17.61 35.35
CA ALA A 256 -32.25 17.92 33.99
C ALA A 256 -30.72 17.94 33.89
N VAL A 257 -30.05 18.57 34.86
CA VAL A 257 -28.58 18.60 34.93
C VAL A 257 -28.03 17.19 35.12
N LEU A 258 -28.63 16.36 35.99
CA LEU A 258 -28.20 14.97 36.18
C LEU A 258 -28.40 14.13 34.93
N ILE A 259 -29.51 14.29 34.20
CA ILE A 259 -29.72 13.62 32.91
C ILE A 259 -28.65 14.05 31.90
N ALA A 260 -28.38 15.36 31.80
CA ALA A 260 -27.35 15.89 30.91
C ALA A 260 -25.96 15.31 31.24
N LEU A 261 -25.59 15.30 32.53
CA LEU A 261 -24.32 14.75 32.99
C LEU A 261 -24.22 13.24 32.74
N ASN A 262 -25.30 12.48 32.96
CA ASN A 262 -25.32 11.04 32.67
C ASN A 262 -25.18 10.76 31.17
N LEU A 263 -25.88 11.51 30.31
CA LEU A 263 -25.77 11.35 28.85
C LEU A 263 -24.36 11.72 28.37
N LEU A 264 -23.76 12.79 28.92
CA LEU A 264 -22.38 13.16 28.62
C LEU A 264 -21.38 12.09 29.08
N ALA A 265 -21.50 11.61 30.32
CA ALA A 265 -20.64 10.56 30.86
C ALA A 265 -20.77 9.25 30.07
N ALA A 266 -21.98 8.86 29.69
CA ALA A 266 -22.24 7.69 28.87
C ALA A 266 -21.60 7.81 27.48
N ASN A 267 -21.71 8.97 26.82
CA ASN A 267 -21.04 9.21 25.54
C ASN A 267 -19.50 9.13 25.66
N ILE A 268 -18.93 9.72 26.72
CA ILE A 268 -17.48 9.66 26.98
C ILE A 268 -17.02 8.22 27.22
N TRP A 269 -17.80 7.43 27.96
CA TRP A 269 -17.50 6.03 28.23
C TRP A 269 -17.62 5.16 26.97
N LEU A 270 -18.69 5.31 26.19
CA LEU A 270 -18.93 4.60 24.93
C LEU A 270 -17.88 4.89 23.86
N ASN A 271 -17.26 6.08 23.87
CA ASN A 271 -16.16 6.40 22.96
C ASN A 271 -14.95 5.44 23.11
N LYS A 272 -14.80 4.79 24.27
CA LYS A 272 -13.73 3.78 24.50
C LYS A 272 -14.06 2.40 23.92
N VAL A 273 -15.31 2.14 23.54
CA VAL A 273 -15.75 0.85 23.00
C VAL A 273 -15.57 0.85 21.49
N ASN A 274 -14.52 0.19 20.99
CA ASN A 274 -14.18 0.13 19.56
C ASN A 274 -14.70 -1.12 18.83
N THR A 275 -15.31 -2.07 19.54
CA THR A 275 -15.67 -3.39 19.00
C THR A 275 -17.10 -3.53 18.51
N ALA A 276 -18.02 -2.66 18.95
CA ALA A 276 -19.44 -2.73 18.61
C ALA A 276 -19.75 -1.98 17.30
N ARG A 277 -19.34 -2.58 16.17
CA ARG A 277 -19.49 -2.05 14.81
C ARG A 277 -20.12 -3.08 13.88
N LEU A 278 -21.05 -2.63 13.04
CA LEU A 278 -21.67 -3.44 11.98
C LEU A 278 -21.29 -2.86 10.62
N ASP A 279 -20.67 -3.67 9.76
CA ASP A 279 -20.37 -3.35 8.37
C ASP A 279 -21.45 -3.97 7.46
N LEU A 280 -22.28 -3.12 6.87
CA LEU A 280 -23.40 -3.52 6.00
C LEU A 280 -23.01 -3.65 4.52
N THR A 281 -21.76 -3.35 4.16
CA THR A 281 -21.33 -3.40 2.76
C THR A 281 -21.34 -4.83 2.21
N GLU A 282 -21.67 -4.97 0.93
CA GLU A 282 -21.87 -6.28 0.28
C GLU A 282 -20.65 -7.21 0.41
N ASN A 283 -19.44 -6.65 0.35
CA ASN A 283 -18.17 -7.41 0.45
C ASN A 283 -17.45 -7.23 1.79
N HIS A 284 -18.13 -6.68 2.81
CA HIS A 284 -17.50 -6.27 4.06
C HIS A 284 -16.22 -5.45 3.83
N GLU A 285 -16.31 -4.45 2.94
CA GLU A 285 -15.18 -3.62 2.49
C GLU A 285 -14.48 -2.88 3.64
N TYR A 286 -15.11 -2.78 4.80
CA TYR A 286 -14.63 -2.08 5.97
C TYR A 286 -14.36 -3.02 7.16
N SER A 287 -14.30 -4.33 6.91
CA SER A 287 -13.99 -5.34 7.92
C SER A 287 -12.68 -6.03 7.58
N LEU A 288 -11.69 -5.90 8.45
CA LEU A 288 -10.40 -6.58 8.25
C LEU A 288 -10.54 -8.09 8.52
N SER A 289 -9.85 -8.91 7.73
CA SER A 289 -9.76 -10.34 7.99
C SER A 289 -9.09 -10.63 9.34
N GLN A 290 -9.36 -11.81 9.91
CA GLN A 290 -8.77 -12.20 11.20
C GLN A 290 -7.24 -12.20 11.13
N THR A 291 -6.67 -12.69 10.03
CA THR A 291 -5.22 -12.69 9.78
C THR A 291 -4.62 -11.29 9.82
N THR A 292 -5.32 -10.30 9.26
CA THR A 292 -4.89 -8.90 9.27
C THR A 292 -4.93 -8.34 10.69
N ARG A 293 -5.98 -8.63 11.47
CA ARG A 293 -6.09 -8.19 12.88
C ARG A 293 -4.98 -8.78 13.73
N ASP A 294 -4.75 -10.09 13.63
CA ASP A 294 -3.70 -10.76 14.39
C ASP A 294 -2.30 -10.19 14.07
N LEU A 295 -2.07 -9.76 12.82
CA LEU A 295 -0.82 -9.11 12.42
C LEU A 295 -0.67 -7.71 13.03
N ILE A 296 -1.71 -6.88 12.98
CA ILE A 296 -1.63 -5.48 13.43
C ILE A 296 -1.69 -5.33 14.96
N ASP A 297 -2.36 -6.25 15.66
CA ASP A 297 -2.45 -6.25 17.12
C ASP A 297 -1.11 -6.62 17.79
N ASN A 298 -0.26 -7.38 17.09
CA ASN A 298 1.03 -7.83 17.59
C ASN A 298 2.22 -6.98 17.09
N LEU A 299 1.97 -5.73 16.65
CA LEU A 299 3.04 -4.82 16.21
C LEU A 299 3.83 -4.27 17.40
N PRO A 300 5.15 -4.55 17.52
CA PRO A 300 5.92 -4.11 18.68
C PRO A 300 6.24 -2.61 18.67
N ASN A 301 6.22 -1.94 17.50
CA ASN A 301 6.44 -0.51 17.36
C ASN A 301 5.35 0.13 16.46
N PRO A 302 5.24 1.47 16.44
CA PRO A 302 4.35 2.16 15.52
C PRO A 302 4.80 2.02 14.05
N LEU A 303 3.86 1.69 13.16
CA LEU A 303 4.00 1.64 11.71
C LEU A 303 3.38 2.88 11.08
N ILE A 304 4.04 3.46 10.07
CA ILE A 304 3.53 4.61 9.31
C ILE A 304 2.88 4.10 8.02
N LEU A 305 1.61 4.42 7.84
CA LEU A 305 0.85 4.14 6.63
C LEU A 305 0.42 5.46 5.98
N ARG A 306 1.14 5.91 4.95
CA ARG A 306 0.97 7.24 4.35
C ARG A 306 0.50 7.16 2.90
N GLY A 307 -0.62 7.80 2.60
CA GLY A 307 -1.18 7.86 1.25
C GLY A 307 -0.80 9.17 0.55
N TYR A 308 -0.16 9.06 -0.61
CA TYR A 308 0.20 10.17 -1.48
C TYR A 308 -0.79 10.23 -2.64
N PHE A 309 -1.79 11.11 -2.52
CA PHE A 309 -2.89 11.23 -3.48
C PHE A 309 -3.08 12.68 -3.90
N SER A 310 -3.05 12.94 -5.21
CA SER A 310 -3.38 14.27 -5.74
C SER A 310 -4.88 14.55 -5.68
N GLU A 311 -5.27 15.77 -5.30
CA GLU A 311 -6.68 16.20 -5.29
C GLU A 311 -7.30 16.15 -6.69
N LYS A 312 -6.54 16.56 -7.72
CA LYS A 312 -6.93 16.42 -9.13
C LYS A 312 -6.18 15.25 -9.74
N THR A 313 -6.91 14.19 -10.08
CA THR A 313 -6.38 12.96 -10.70
C THR A 313 -7.22 12.58 -11.92
N HIS A 314 -6.84 11.49 -12.59
CA HIS A 314 -7.56 10.96 -13.74
C HIS A 314 -9.01 10.59 -13.34
N PRO A 315 -10.04 10.87 -14.17
CA PRO A 315 -11.44 10.60 -13.84
C PRO A 315 -11.75 9.14 -13.46
N LEU A 316 -11.01 8.17 -14.03
CA LEU A 316 -11.13 6.75 -13.68
C LEU A 316 -10.47 6.37 -12.33
N LEU A 317 -9.55 7.18 -11.82
CA LEU A 317 -8.87 6.94 -10.53
C LEU A 317 -9.53 7.67 -9.37
N SER A 318 -10.13 8.83 -9.63
CA SER A 318 -10.79 9.67 -8.62
C SER A 318 -11.77 8.89 -7.73
N PRO A 319 -12.62 7.98 -8.26
CA PRO A 319 -13.53 7.18 -7.43
C PRO A 319 -12.85 6.16 -6.51
N LEU A 320 -11.60 5.77 -6.81
CA LEU A 320 -10.87 4.74 -6.07
C LEU A 320 -10.13 5.32 -4.85
N VAL A 321 -9.74 6.59 -4.90
CA VAL A 321 -9.01 7.26 -3.81
C VAL A 321 -9.78 7.22 -2.47
N PRO A 322 -11.09 7.55 -2.41
CA PRO A 322 -11.85 7.45 -1.16
C PRO A 322 -11.84 6.04 -0.57
N ARG A 323 -12.02 4.99 -1.40
CA ARG A 323 -11.98 3.58 -0.97
C ARG A 323 -10.62 3.20 -0.37
N ILE A 324 -9.53 3.67 -0.98
CA ILE A 324 -8.18 3.43 -0.42
C ILE A 324 -8.01 4.15 0.92
N LYS A 325 -8.38 5.44 0.99
CA LYS A 325 -8.27 6.22 2.23
C LYS A 325 -9.07 5.60 3.36
N ASP A 326 -10.25 5.10 3.04
CA ASP A 326 -11.14 4.37 3.93
C ASP A 326 -10.48 3.11 4.48
N MET A 327 -10.02 2.21 3.62
CA MET A 327 -9.31 1.00 4.03
C MET A 327 -8.10 1.32 4.91
N MET A 328 -7.28 2.30 4.52
CA MET A 328 -6.14 2.71 5.34
C MET A 328 -6.56 3.20 6.72
N ARG A 329 -7.66 3.98 6.84
CA ARG A 329 -8.21 4.39 8.14
C ARG A 329 -8.65 3.19 8.97
N GLU A 330 -9.19 2.15 8.34
CA GLU A 330 -9.56 0.91 9.06
C GLU A 330 -8.35 0.24 9.72
N TYR A 331 -7.21 0.17 9.03
CA TYR A 331 -5.96 -0.31 9.65
C TYR A 331 -5.55 0.55 10.86
N GLY A 332 -5.67 1.88 10.73
CA GLY A 332 -5.39 2.80 11.84
C GLY A 332 -6.30 2.57 13.05
N ILE A 333 -7.61 2.44 12.82
CA ILE A 333 -8.61 2.22 13.87
C ILE A 333 -8.41 0.85 14.53
N ALA A 334 -8.27 -0.21 13.72
CA ALA A 334 -8.15 -1.58 14.21
C ALA A 334 -6.85 -1.83 14.97
N SER A 335 -5.75 -1.15 14.60
CA SER A 335 -4.45 -1.31 15.27
C SER A 335 -4.34 -0.64 16.65
N ASN A 336 -5.40 0.00 17.16
CA ASN A 336 -5.37 0.75 18.44
C ASN A 336 -4.22 1.78 18.53
N GLY A 337 -3.87 2.41 17.42
CA GLY A 337 -2.82 3.45 17.36
C GLY A 337 -1.42 2.94 17.01
N HIS A 338 -1.21 1.63 16.84
CA HIS A 338 0.06 1.10 16.34
C HIS A 338 0.29 1.44 14.85
N ILE A 339 -0.76 1.73 14.08
CA ILE A 339 -0.63 2.20 12.69
C ILE A 339 -1.03 3.67 12.60
N GLN A 340 -0.07 4.52 12.27
CA GLN A 340 -0.27 5.94 12.03
C GLN A 340 -0.64 6.19 10.57
N VAL A 341 -1.90 6.53 10.34
CA VAL A 341 -2.45 6.77 9.01
C VAL A 341 -2.40 8.27 8.68
N SER A 342 -1.81 8.63 7.54
CA SER A 342 -1.79 10.02 7.06
C SER A 342 -2.02 10.11 5.56
N PHE A 343 -2.60 11.23 5.11
CA PHE A 343 -2.85 11.50 3.70
C PHE A 343 -2.22 12.84 3.33
N VAL A 344 -1.46 12.85 2.24
CA VAL A 344 -0.70 14.01 1.79
C VAL A 344 -0.91 14.17 0.30
N ASP A 345 -1.22 15.38 -0.14
CA ASP A 345 -1.04 15.76 -1.53
C ASP A 345 0.32 16.48 -1.65
N PRO A 346 1.34 15.86 -2.28
CA PRO A 346 2.66 16.46 -2.43
C PRO A 346 2.65 17.83 -3.09
N LYS A 347 1.67 18.09 -3.96
CA LYS A 347 1.57 19.36 -4.71
C LYS A 347 1.44 20.58 -3.80
N TYR A 348 0.78 20.43 -2.65
CA TYR A 348 0.56 21.51 -1.69
C TYR A 348 1.59 21.51 -0.55
N ASN A 349 2.51 20.54 -0.51
CA ASN A 349 3.51 20.41 0.55
C ASN A 349 4.90 20.09 -0.02
N PRO A 350 5.69 21.12 -0.40
CA PRO A 350 6.99 20.95 -1.05
C PRO A 350 8.01 20.15 -0.22
N LYS A 351 7.94 20.22 1.11
CA LYS A 351 8.82 19.45 2.00
C LYS A 351 8.54 17.95 1.89
N MET A 352 7.25 17.58 1.94
CA MET A 352 6.82 16.19 1.82
C MET A 352 7.02 15.64 0.41
N GLU A 353 6.90 16.48 -0.62
CA GLU A 353 7.23 16.12 -2.00
C GLU A 353 8.72 15.79 -2.15
N ALA A 354 9.60 16.62 -1.58
CA ALA A 354 11.04 16.38 -1.61
C ALA A 354 11.43 15.09 -0.87
N GLU A 355 10.85 14.83 0.31
CA GLU A 355 11.02 13.57 1.06
C GLU A 355 10.54 12.38 0.21
N ALA A 356 9.32 12.46 -0.34
CA ALA A 356 8.71 11.40 -1.12
C ALA A 356 9.56 10.99 -2.33
N ASN A 357 10.10 11.97 -3.06
CA ASN A 357 10.92 11.73 -4.24
C ASN A 357 12.33 11.24 -3.89
N ARG A 358 12.99 11.81 -2.87
CA ARG A 358 14.39 11.50 -2.54
C ARG A 358 14.54 10.21 -1.71
N GLU A 359 13.68 10.01 -0.72
CA GLU A 359 13.80 8.89 0.23
C GLU A 359 13.07 7.64 -0.28
N TYR A 360 11.89 7.81 -0.88
CA TYR A 360 11.02 6.69 -1.26
C TYR A 360 10.82 6.52 -2.77
N GLY A 361 11.43 7.39 -3.61
CA GLY A 361 11.32 7.32 -5.07
C GLY A 361 9.92 7.59 -5.63
N ILE A 362 9.03 8.20 -4.84
CA ILE A 362 7.65 8.50 -5.23
C ILE A 362 7.64 9.73 -6.14
N LYS A 363 7.14 9.54 -7.37
CA LYS A 363 7.08 10.58 -8.41
C LYS A 363 5.67 10.63 -9.01
N PRO A 364 5.23 11.80 -9.50
CA PRO A 364 3.90 11.90 -10.09
C PRO A 364 3.89 11.17 -11.45
N VAL A 365 2.79 10.49 -11.73
CA VAL A 365 2.56 9.81 -13.01
C VAL A 365 1.77 10.76 -13.92
N PRO A 366 2.24 11.04 -15.15
CA PRO A 366 1.49 11.82 -16.12
C PRO A 366 0.35 10.98 -16.71
N PHE A 367 -0.88 11.49 -16.63
CA PHE A 367 -2.06 10.90 -17.27
C PHE A 367 -2.61 11.84 -18.34
N GLU A 368 -2.83 11.33 -19.55
CA GLU A 368 -3.56 12.06 -20.58
C GLU A 368 -5.06 11.98 -20.30
N VAL A 369 -5.71 13.14 -20.20
CA VAL A 369 -7.16 13.25 -20.03
C VAL A 369 -7.72 13.97 -21.25
N ALA A 370 -8.49 13.24 -22.06
CA ALA A 370 -9.25 13.83 -23.15
C ALA A 370 -10.51 14.52 -22.58
N GLY A 371 -10.52 15.85 -22.60
CA GLY A 371 -11.74 16.64 -22.41
C GLY A 371 -12.58 16.68 -23.69
N ARG A 372 -13.80 17.24 -23.61
CA ARG A 372 -14.67 17.41 -24.79
C ARG A 372 -14.07 18.30 -25.89
N TYR A 373 -13.08 19.13 -25.58
CA TYR A 373 -12.50 20.12 -26.49
C TYR A 373 -10.95 20.07 -26.58
N GLU A 374 -10.25 19.55 -25.56
CA GLU A 374 -8.78 19.47 -25.53
C GLU A 374 -8.28 18.24 -24.76
N SER A 375 -7.13 17.69 -25.15
CA SER A 375 -6.38 16.70 -24.37
C SER A 375 -5.41 17.42 -23.43
N SER A 376 -5.51 17.16 -22.13
CA SER A 376 -4.65 17.76 -21.10
C SER A 376 -3.88 16.67 -20.36
N VAL A 377 -2.59 16.90 -20.10
CA VAL A 377 -1.77 16.01 -19.28
C VAL A 377 -1.87 16.44 -17.81
N ILE A 378 -2.36 15.54 -16.96
CA ILE A 378 -2.46 15.74 -15.51
C ILE A 378 -1.42 14.85 -14.82
N ASN A 379 -0.46 15.48 -14.13
CA ASN A 379 0.47 14.77 -13.26
C ASN A 379 -0.20 14.46 -11.93
N SER A 380 -0.30 13.17 -11.58
CA SER A 380 -0.99 12.73 -10.37
C SER A 380 -0.15 11.75 -9.55
N TYR A 381 -0.12 11.96 -8.24
CA TYR A 381 0.37 11.00 -7.26
C TYR A 381 -0.73 10.01 -6.91
N PHE A 382 -0.38 8.72 -6.90
CA PHE A 382 -1.27 7.62 -6.56
C PHE A 382 -0.45 6.50 -5.92
N ASN A 383 0.02 6.73 -4.68
CA ASN A 383 0.94 5.82 -3.99
C ASN A 383 0.58 5.66 -2.52
N ILE A 384 0.89 4.49 -1.95
CA ILE A 384 0.81 4.23 -0.51
C ILE A 384 2.21 3.84 -0.03
N LEU A 385 2.71 4.55 0.97
CA LEU A 385 3.93 4.22 1.70
C LEU A 385 3.58 3.44 2.96
N VAL A 386 4.14 2.25 3.07
CA VAL A 386 4.14 1.44 4.29
C VAL A 386 5.55 1.49 4.86
N LYS A 387 5.75 2.13 6.02
CA LYS A 387 7.07 2.32 6.64
C LYS A 387 7.07 1.80 8.06
N TYR A 388 8.05 0.98 8.40
CA TYR A 388 8.24 0.43 9.72
C TYR A 388 9.73 0.50 10.09
N GLY A 389 10.07 1.46 10.95
CA GLY A 389 11.45 1.82 11.26
C GLY A 389 12.26 2.26 10.03
N ASP A 390 13.32 1.52 9.69
CA ASP A 390 14.17 1.76 8.51
C ASP A 390 13.66 1.05 7.24
N GLN A 391 12.71 0.11 7.39
CA GLN A 391 12.13 -0.61 6.27
C GLN A 391 10.92 0.13 5.71
N HIS A 392 10.80 0.13 4.38
CA HIS A 392 9.64 0.69 3.72
C HIS A 392 9.30 -0.07 2.43
N VAL A 393 8.03 -0.02 2.07
CA VAL A 393 7.48 -0.49 0.79
C VAL A 393 6.57 0.60 0.25
N VAL A 394 6.68 0.87 -1.05
CA VAL A 394 5.79 1.79 -1.76
C VAL A 394 4.91 0.97 -2.70
N LEU A 395 3.60 1.07 -2.53
CA LEU A 395 2.60 0.58 -3.47
C LEU A 395 2.24 1.71 -4.44
N GLY A 396 2.34 1.46 -5.74
CA GLY A 396 2.01 2.43 -6.78
C GLY A 396 0.78 2.06 -7.60
N PHE A 397 0.59 2.76 -8.72
CA PHE A 397 -0.50 2.51 -9.66
C PHE A 397 -0.56 1.04 -10.11
N ASP A 398 0.58 0.46 -10.50
CA ASP A 398 0.65 -0.93 -11.00
C ASP A 398 0.31 -1.98 -9.93
N ASP A 399 0.50 -1.66 -8.65
CA ASP A 399 0.19 -2.56 -7.55
C ASP A 399 -1.29 -2.46 -7.16
N LEU A 400 -1.83 -1.24 -7.16
CA LEU A 400 -3.15 -0.94 -6.60
C LEU A 400 -4.30 -1.09 -7.62
N ILE A 401 -4.00 -1.05 -8.92
CA ILE A 401 -5.00 -0.94 -9.98
C ILE A 401 -4.98 -2.16 -10.92
N ASP A 402 -6.17 -2.75 -11.13
CA ASP A 402 -6.44 -3.71 -12.23
C ASP A 402 -7.13 -2.98 -13.38
N VAL A 403 -6.57 -3.09 -14.58
CA VAL A 403 -7.11 -2.47 -15.80
C VAL A 403 -7.57 -3.57 -16.74
N ARG A 404 -8.89 -3.74 -16.86
CA ARG A 404 -9.50 -4.72 -17.77
C ARG A 404 -10.10 -4.03 -18.98
N ARG A 405 -9.72 -4.50 -20.17
CA ARG A 405 -10.40 -4.09 -21.42
C ARG A 405 -11.62 -4.97 -21.62
N ARG A 406 -12.81 -4.38 -21.58
CA ARG A 406 -14.08 -5.05 -21.80
C ARG A 406 -14.26 -5.31 -23.31
N GLY A 407 -15.07 -6.31 -23.68
CA GLY A 407 -15.25 -6.74 -25.08
C GLY A 407 -15.80 -5.68 -26.03
N ASP A 408 -16.35 -4.59 -25.50
CA ASP A 408 -16.83 -3.40 -26.22
C ASP A 408 -15.74 -2.33 -26.44
N GLY A 409 -14.50 -2.61 -26.05
CA GLY A 409 -13.37 -1.68 -26.15
C GLY A 409 -13.27 -0.66 -25.01
N ARG A 410 -14.20 -0.64 -24.06
CA ARG A 410 -14.14 0.24 -22.88
C ARG A 410 -13.11 -0.28 -21.87
N ILE A 411 -12.45 0.65 -21.18
CA ILE A 411 -11.47 0.35 -20.13
C ILE A 411 -12.21 0.39 -18.78
N ASP A 412 -12.18 -0.72 -18.06
CA ASP A 412 -12.68 -0.86 -16.69
C ASP A 412 -11.47 -0.82 -15.73
N VAL A 413 -11.47 0.12 -14.79
CA VAL A 413 -10.38 0.35 -13.85
C VAL A 413 -10.91 0.05 -12.45
N ARG A 414 -10.29 -0.90 -11.76
CA ARG A 414 -10.72 -1.33 -10.42
C ARG A 414 -9.54 -1.40 -9.48
N LEU A 415 -9.81 -1.40 -8.17
CA LEU A 415 -8.80 -1.74 -7.18
C LEU A 415 -8.48 -3.23 -7.25
N ASN A 416 -7.21 -3.57 -7.09
CA ASN A 416 -6.79 -4.93 -6.72
C ASN A 416 -7.30 -5.29 -5.31
N ASN A 417 -6.91 -6.47 -4.80
CA ASN A 417 -7.21 -6.84 -3.42
C ASN A 417 -6.38 -5.99 -2.44
N LEU A 418 -6.89 -4.79 -2.16
CA LEU A 418 -6.21 -3.77 -1.36
C LEU A 418 -5.85 -4.25 0.05
N GLU A 419 -6.72 -5.03 0.70
CA GLU A 419 -6.41 -5.58 2.02
C GLU A 419 -5.22 -6.54 1.94
N TYR A 420 -5.21 -7.44 0.95
CA TYR A 420 -4.12 -8.37 0.74
C TYR A 420 -2.80 -7.63 0.47
N ASP A 421 -2.81 -6.63 -0.42
CA ASP A 421 -1.60 -5.88 -0.79
C ASP A 421 -1.04 -5.08 0.40
N LEU A 422 -1.92 -4.44 1.18
CA LEU A 422 -1.54 -3.73 2.41
C LEU A 422 -1.02 -4.70 3.47
N THR A 423 -1.72 -5.80 3.74
CA THR A 423 -1.32 -6.82 4.74
C THR A 423 0.01 -7.44 4.35
N LYS A 424 0.18 -7.83 3.09
CA LYS A 424 1.43 -8.37 2.55
C LYS A 424 2.57 -7.37 2.70
N SER A 425 2.33 -6.09 2.41
CA SER A 425 3.33 -5.04 2.52
C SER A 425 3.72 -4.77 3.98
N ILE A 426 2.73 -4.71 4.88
CA ILE A 426 2.94 -4.59 6.33
C ILE A 426 3.75 -5.78 6.83
N LYS A 427 3.35 -7.01 6.47
CA LYS A 427 4.10 -8.23 6.78
C LYS A 427 5.54 -8.10 6.29
N LYS A 428 5.76 -7.69 5.03
CA LYS A 428 7.11 -7.53 4.48
C LYS A 428 7.96 -6.55 5.27
N VAL A 429 7.45 -5.36 5.61
CA VAL A 429 8.24 -4.37 6.37
C VAL A 429 8.41 -4.75 7.83
N VAL A 430 7.42 -5.39 8.46
CA VAL A 430 7.49 -5.81 9.87
C VAL A 430 8.44 -6.98 10.06
N TYR A 431 8.36 -8.01 9.20
CA TYR A 431 9.29 -9.15 9.27
C TYR A 431 10.70 -8.79 8.75
N GLY A 432 10.78 -7.84 7.82
CA GLY A 432 12.05 -7.29 7.33
C GLY A 432 12.74 -6.37 8.34
N PHE A 433 11.96 -5.67 9.18
CA PHE A 433 12.48 -4.82 10.24
C PHE A 433 12.92 -5.68 11.42
N GLN A 434 14.22 -5.68 11.67
CA GLN A 434 14.78 -6.29 12.88
C GLN A 434 15.89 -5.38 13.38
N SER A 435 15.74 -4.93 14.62
CA SER A 435 16.84 -4.30 15.34
C SER A 435 17.97 -5.31 15.49
N LEU A 436 19.22 -4.86 15.59
CA LEU A 436 20.34 -5.75 15.83
C LEU A 436 20.16 -6.56 17.14
N GLY A 437 19.46 -6.00 18.13
CA GLY A 437 19.05 -6.68 19.36
C GLY A 437 18.20 -7.94 19.12
N ASP A 438 17.22 -7.89 18.22
CA ASP A 438 16.35 -9.05 17.90
C ASP A 438 17.14 -10.19 17.25
N VAL A 439 18.15 -9.84 16.43
CA VAL A 439 19.06 -10.82 15.82
C VAL A 439 19.89 -11.50 16.91
N PHE A 440 20.44 -10.74 17.87
CA PHE A 440 21.18 -11.32 19.00
C PHE A 440 20.27 -12.17 19.91
N ALA A 441 19.01 -11.79 20.12
CA ALA A 441 18.05 -12.56 20.92
C ALA A 441 17.86 -13.99 20.36
N LYS A 442 17.81 -14.14 19.02
CA LYS A 442 17.60 -15.43 18.32
C LYS A 442 18.87 -16.29 18.17
N VAL A 443 20.05 -15.76 18.50
CA VAL A 443 21.30 -16.50 18.38
C VAL A 443 21.52 -17.39 19.61
N ASN A 444 21.54 -18.70 19.38
CA ASN A 444 21.67 -19.72 20.44
C ASN A 444 23.13 -20.11 20.75
N LYS A 445 24.11 -19.60 19.99
CA LYS A 445 25.55 -19.92 20.15
C LYS A 445 26.34 -18.63 20.38
N PRO A 446 27.36 -18.63 21.25
CA PRO A 446 28.17 -17.43 21.48
C PRO A 446 28.85 -16.98 20.19
N LEU A 447 28.73 -15.70 19.87
CA LEU A 447 29.33 -15.08 18.69
C LEU A 447 30.68 -14.47 19.08
N THR A 448 31.71 -14.68 18.27
CA THR A 448 33.00 -13.99 18.46
C THR A 448 33.38 -13.20 17.22
N LEU A 449 33.46 -11.88 17.37
CA LEU A 449 34.02 -10.98 16.36
C LEU A 449 35.54 -10.89 16.59
N THR A 450 36.33 -11.46 15.68
CA THR A 450 37.80 -11.47 15.76
C THR A 450 38.41 -10.53 14.73
N ALA A 451 39.09 -9.49 15.20
CA ALA A 451 39.88 -8.57 14.38
C ALA A 451 41.36 -8.99 14.44
N ILE A 452 41.96 -9.29 13.29
CA ILE A 452 43.38 -9.64 13.17
C ILE A 452 44.07 -8.50 12.42
N ILE A 453 44.77 -7.63 13.16
CA ILE A 453 45.23 -6.35 12.63
C ILE A 453 46.65 -6.03 13.09
N SER A 454 47.56 -5.74 12.15
CA SER A 454 48.93 -5.31 12.43
C SER A 454 48.99 -3.81 12.71
N GLN A 455 48.70 -3.38 13.96
CA GLN A 455 48.46 -1.98 14.28
C GLN A 455 49.64 -1.05 13.93
N GLY A 456 50.87 -1.56 13.99
CA GLY A 456 52.09 -0.81 13.70
C GLY A 456 52.53 -0.75 12.23
N SER A 457 51.97 -1.59 11.35
CA SER A 457 52.40 -1.68 9.94
C SER A 457 51.30 -1.37 8.92
N LEU A 458 50.19 -0.77 9.37
CA LEU A 458 49.09 -0.38 8.48
C LEU A 458 49.47 0.84 7.60
N PRO A 459 49.16 0.81 6.30
CA PRO A 459 49.25 1.98 5.42
C PRO A 459 48.43 3.17 5.94
N GLY A 460 48.85 4.40 5.64
CA GLY A 460 48.23 5.65 6.12
C GLY A 460 46.69 5.71 6.02
N PRO A 461 46.06 5.36 4.89
CA PRO A 461 44.60 5.33 4.76
C PRO A 461 43.89 4.37 5.73
N LEU A 462 44.58 3.32 6.19
CA LEU A 462 44.04 2.28 7.06
C LEU A 462 44.33 2.51 8.54
N ALA A 463 45.12 3.53 8.90
CA ALA A 463 45.55 3.78 10.28
C ALA A 463 44.38 4.00 11.25
N LYS A 464 43.25 4.54 10.77
CA LYS A 464 42.03 4.77 11.59
C LYS A 464 41.15 3.52 11.75
N MET A 465 41.39 2.47 10.96
CA MET A 465 40.54 1.28 10.90
C MET A 465 40.47 0.49 12.22
N PRO A 466 41.58 0.24 12.94
CA PRO A 466 41.52 -0.46 14.24
C PRO A 466 40.62 0.26 15.26
N GLY A 467 40.72 1.60 15.32
CA GLY A 467 39.90 2.43 16.21
C GLY A 467 38.41 2.38 15.85
N ASN A 468 38.08 2.51 14.56
CA ASN A 468 36.72 2.41 14.08
C ASN A 468 36.09 1.03 14.39
N ILE A 469 36.83 -0.06 14.15
CA ILE A 469 36.36 -1.42 14.44
C ILE A 469 36.15 -1.61 15.93
N SER A 470 37.10 -1.20 16.78
CA SER A 470 36.98 -1.33 18.23
C SER A 470 35.76 -0.58 18.78
N GLN A 471 35.48 0.62 18.26
CA GLN A 471 34.32 1.38 18.69
C GLN A 471 33.00 0.72 18.26
N VAL A 472 32.87 0.33 16.98
CA VAL A 472 31.67 -0.33 16.46
C VAL A 472 31.45 -1.68 17.16
N ALA A 473 32.53 -2.45 17.40
CA ALA A 473 32.45 -3.70 18.13
C ALA A 473 32.02 -3.48 19.58
N GLY A 474 32.52 -2.45 20.26
CA GLY A 474 32.10 -2.10 21.62
C GLY A 474 30.62 -1.73 21.72
N GLU A 475 30.11 -0.98 20.74
CA GLU A 475 28.68 -0.68 20.63
C GLU A 475 27.84 -1.95 20.43
N LEU A 476 28.25 -2.84 19.52
CA LEU A 476 27.56 -4.10 19.24
C LEU A 476 27.61 -5.08 20.43
N VAL A 477 28.72 -5.13 21.17
CA VAL A 477 28.82 -5.97 22.38
C VAL A 477 27.80 -5.52 23.43
N LYS A 478 27.65 -4.20 23.63
CA LYS A 478 26.62 -3.64 24.54
C LYS A 478 25.20 -3.95 24.05
N GLU A 479 24.95 -3.79 22.75
CA GLU A 479 23.64 -4.07 22.11
C GLU A 479 23.28 -5.57 22.12
N SER A 480 24.27 -6.46 22.25
CA SER A 480 24.09 -7.93 22.22
C SER A 480 23.74 -8.59 23.55
N ASP A 481 23.68 -7.84 24.64
CA ASP A 481 23.46 -8.35 26.01
C ASP A 481 24.38 -9.54 26.36
N GLY A 482 25.67 -9.40 26.06
CA GLY A 482 26.71 -10.40 26.36
C GLY A 482 26.81 -11.59 25.39
N LYS A 483 25.96 -11.66 24.36
CA LYS A 483 26.01 -12.75 23.36
C LYS A 483 27.11 -12.61 22.32
N LEU A 484 27.63 -11.40 22.10
CA LEU A 484 28.76 -11.11 21.24
C LEU A 484 30.02 -10.82 22.07
N LYS A 485 31.12 -11.50 21.75
CA LYS A 485 32.46 -11.20 22.26
C LYS A 485 33.32 -10.59 21.18
N PHE A 486 34.04 -9.52 21.49
CA PHE A 486 35.04 -8.94 20.59
C PHE A 486 36.45 -9.33 21.03
N VAL A 487 37.30 -9.73 20.08
CA VAL A 487 38.71 -10.04 20.30
C VAL A 487 39.52 -9.38 19.20
N MET A 488 40.54 -8.60 19.58
CA MET A 488 41.53 -8.07 18.64
C MET A 488 42.88 -8.73 18.90
N VAL A 489 43.53 -9.20 17.83
CA VAL A 489 44.86 -9.82 17.89
C VAL A 489 45.78 -9.10 16.92
N ASP A 490 46.97 -8.72 17.38
CA ASP A 490 48.02 -8.14 16.54
C ASP A 490 49.11 -9.20 16.27
N PRO A 491 49.19 -9.77 15.04
CA PRO A 491 50.20 -10.77 14.72
C PRO A 491 51.64 -10.24 14.79
N GLY A 492 51.85 -8.93 14.68
CA GLY A 492 53.18 -8.31 14.79
C GLY A 492 53.68 -8.23 16.24
N ARG A 493 52.76 -8.13 17.21
CA ARG A 493 53.09 -8.14 18.65
C ARG A 493 53.03 -9.53 19.27
N GLU A 494 52.27 -10.45 18.68
CA GLU A 494 52.07 -11.81 19.16
C GLU A 494 52.41 -12.88 18.10
N PRO A 495 53.67 -12.97 17.64
CA PRO A 495 54.05 -13.84 16.51
C PRO A 495 53.79 -15.33 16.78
N GLY A 496 53.83 -15.78 18.04
CA GLY A 496 53.52 -17.16 18.43
C GLY A 496 52.09 -17.61 18.12
N LYS A 497 51.13 -16.68 17.95
CA LYS A 497 49.74 -17.01 17.59
C LYS A 497 49.52 -17.11 16.07
N LEU A 498 50.46 -16.63 15.26
CA LEU A 498 50.31 -16.55 13.80
C LEU A 498 50.07 -17.91 13.12
N PRO A 499 50.78 -19.02 13.45
CA PRO A 499 50.51 -20.32 12.84
C PRO A 499 49.10 -20.84 13.10
N ALA A 500 48.59 -20.63 14.33
CA ALA A 500 47.23 -21.01 14.72
C ALA A 500 46.17 -20.16 13.99
N LEU A 501 46.41 -18.85 13.84
CA LEU A 501 45.53 -17.96 13.08
C LEU A 501 45.53 -18.29 11.58
N LYS A 502 46.69 -18.60 10.98
CA LYS A 502 46.78 -19.06 9.59
C LYS A 502 45.99 -20.35 9.37
N LYS A 503 46.16 -21.36 10.24
CA LYS A 503 45.43 -22.63 10.14
C LYS A 503 43.92 -22.46 10.33
N ARG A 504 43.49 -21.58 11.24
CA ARG A 504 42.07 -21.39 11.59
C ARG A 504 41.31 -20.47 10.64
N PHE A 505 41.95 -19.39 10.17
CA PHE A 505 41.32 -18.33 9.40
C PHE A 505 41.88 -18.17 7.98
N GLY A 506 42.91 -18.92 7.59
CA GLY A 506 43.49 -18.84 6.24
C GLY A 506 44.05 -17.46 5.89
N ILE A 507 44.56 -16.72 6.88
CA ILE A 507 45.09 -15.37 6.67
C ILE A 507 46.47 -15.41 6.00
N GLU A 508 46.72 -14.45 5.12
CA GLU A 508 48.03 -14.25 4.47
C GLU A 508 48.47 -12.79 4.64
N PRO A 509 49.78 -12.51 4.68
CA PRO A 509 50.27 -11.15 4.79
C PRO A 509 49.90 -10.34 3.54
N MET A 510 49.33 -9.15 3.72
CA MET A 510 49.04 -8.20 2.65
C MET A 510 50.24 -7.26 2.46
N LYS A 511 50.59 -6.94 1.22
CA LYS A 511 51.67 -5.98 0.92
C LYS A 511 51.15 -4.55 1.00
N THR A 512 51.94 -3.64 1.57
CA THR A 512 51.60 -2.20 1.66
C THR A 512 51.64 -1.51 0.28
N VAL A 513 52.56 -1.93 -0.59
CA VAL A 513 52.70 -1.51 -1.99
C VAL A 513 53.13 -2.73 -2.82
N PHE A 514 52.74 -2.81 -4.09
CA PHE A 514 52.98 -3.98 -4.96
C PHE A 514 54.45 -4.43 -4.99
N PHE A 515 55.39 -3.48 -4.86
CA PHE A 515 56.85 -3.68 -4.88
C PHE A 515 57.53 -3.57 -3.51
N ALA A 516 56.80 -3.30 -2.43
CA ALA A 516 57.37 -3.21 -1.08
C ALA A 516 57.42 -4.59 -0.41
N ASN A 517 58.44 -4.79 0.45
CA ASN A 517 58.56 -5.98 1.29
C ASN A 517 57.78 -5.86 2.60
N ASP A 518 57.28 -4.67 2.93
CA ASP A 518 56.48 -4.46 4.14
C ASP A 518 55.10 -5.09 3.99
N THR A 519 54.74 -5.87 5.00
CA THR A 519 53.47 -6.58 5.05
C THR A 519 52.67 -6.26 6.30
N PHE A 520 51.36 -6.39 6.18
CA PHE A 520 50.41 -6.15 7.26
C PHE A 520 49.26 -7.15 7.19
N TYR A 521 48.58 -7.34 8.31
CA TYR A 521 47.32 -8.08 8.38
C TYR A 521 46.18 -7.10 8.65
N LEU A 522 45.08 -7.23 7.91
CA LEU A 522 43.83 -6.53 8.17
C LEU A 522 42.65 -7.47 7.83
N TYR A 523 42.19 -8.18 8.85
CA TYR A 523 41.09 -9.12 8.71
C TYR A 523 40.08 -8.94 9.85
N LEU A 524 38.80 -9.09 9.51
CA LEU A 524 37.72 -9.13 10.48
C LEU A 524 36.88 -10.38 10.21
N TYR A 525 36.60 -11.16 11.26
CA TYR A 525 35.84 -12.40 11.16
C TYR A 525 34.72 -12.44 12.19
N LEU A 526 33.53 -12.85 11.76
CA LEU A 526 32.47 -13.28 12.65
C LEU A 526 32.52 -14.81 12.78
N THR A 527 32.71 -15.30 13.99
CA THR A 527 32.79 -16.73 14.29
C THR A 527 31.52 -17.19 15.01
N THR A 528 30.87 -18.23 14.46
CA THR A 528 29.70 -18.87 15.04
C THR A 528 29.92 -20.38 15.10
N GLY A 529 30.20 -20.91 16.29
CA GLY A 529 30.59 -22.32 16.45
C GLY A 529 31.89 -22.67 15.70
N LYS A 530 31.80 -23.50 14.65
CA LYS A 530 32.95 -23.89 13.80
C LYS A 530 33.06 -23.08 12.49
N GLN A 531 32.09 -22.21 12.19
CA GLN A 531 32.08 -21.43 10.96
C GLN A 531 32.70 -20.04 11.20
N ASN A 532 33.64 -19.67 10.33
CA ASN A 532 34.27 -18.35 10.32
C ASN A 532 33.81 -17.61 9.06
N GLN A 533 33.13 -16.49 9.20
CA GLN A 533 32.71 -15.65 8.08
C GLN A 533 33.55 -14.38 8.06
N ARG A 534 34.22 -14.11 6.94
CA ARG A 534 35.07 -12.93 6.78
C ARG A 534 34.23 -11.70 6.48
N ILE A 535 34.52 -10.60 7.16
CA ILE A 535 34.02 -9.26 6.86
C ILE A 535 35.16 -8.51 6.17
N TYR A 536 34.89 -8.00 4.97
CA TYR A 536 35.89 -7.32 4.15
C TYR A 536 35.87 -5.83 4.43
N LEU A 537 37.03 -5.30 4.77
CA LEU A 537 37.22 -3.90 5.14
C LEU A 537 37.91 -3.17 3.98
N THR A 538 37.44 -1.96 3.66
CA THR A 538 38.11 -1.05 2.71
C THR A 538 38.52 0.24 3.43
N ALA A 539 39.52 0.94 2.90
CA ALA A 539 40.13 2.08 3.58
C ALA A 539 39.15 3.23 3.88
N ASP A 540 38.16 3.42 3.01
CA ASP A 540 37.24 4.56 3.07
C ASP A 540 35.97 4.28 3.88
N MET A 541 35.85 3.11 4.52
CA MET A 541 34.63 2.76 5.25
C MET A 541 34.40 3.63 6.49
N SER A 542 33.21 4.21 6.56
CA SER A 542 32.70 4.87 7.76
C SER A 542 32.34 3.86 8.86
N LYS A 543 32.23 4.34 10.11
CA LYS A 543 31.76 3.51 11.25
C LYS A 543 30.38 2.89 10.98
N GLY A 544 29.48 3.66 10.35
CA GLY A 544 28.16 3.19 9.96
C GLY A 544 28.19 2.05 8.93
N GLU A 545 29.06 2.15 7.92
CA GLU A 545 29.24 1.08 6.94
C GLU A 545 29.86 -0.18 7.55
N ILE A 546 30.81 -0.04 8.47
CA ILE A 546 31.37 -1.18 9.22
C ILE A 546 30.27 -1.86 10.06
N LYS A 547 29.42 -1.06 10.73
CA LYS A 547 28.27 -1.59 11.48
C LYS A 547 27.30 -2.33 10.55
N LYS A 548 26.99 -1.77 9.37
CA LYS A 548 26.11 -2.40 8.37
C LYS A 548 26.68 -3.74 7.86
N GLU A 549 27.98 -3.80 7.55
CA GLU A 549 28.63 -5.03 7.10
C GLU A 549 28.63 -6.13 8.17
N ILE A 550 28.93 -5.77 9.43
CA ILE A 550 28.86 -6.75 10.54
C ILE A 550 27.41 -7.24 10.72
N ALA A 551 26.43 -6.33 10.68
CA ALA A 551 25.02 -6.66 10.78
C ALA A 551 24.56 -7.60 9.66
N ALA A 552 25.00 -7.37 8.42
CA ALA A 552 24.65 -8.22 7.29
C ALA A 552 25.21 -9.64 7.43
N VAL A 553 26.46 -9.79 7.87
CA VAL A 553 27.06 -11.11 8.14
C VAL A 553 26.35 -11.83 9.31
N LEU A 554 25.95 -11.09 10.36
CA LEU A 554 25.14 -11.63 11.45
C LEU A 554 23.80 -12.19 10.95
N LYS A 555 23.04 -11.38 10.20
CA LYS A 555 21.74 -11.77 9.61
C LYS A 555 21.88 -12.97 8.67
N ARG A 556 22.95 -13.02 7.86
CA ARG A 556 23.25 -14.16 6.97
C ARG A 556 23.48 -15.48 7.70
N SER A 557 24.06 -15.40 8.88
CA SER A 557 24.49 -16.55 9.69
C SER A 557 23.37 -17.14 10.55
N SER A 558 22.27 -16.42 10.75
CA SER A 558 21.14 -16.84 11.57
C SER A 558 20.05 -17.54 10.76
N ALA A 559 19.44 -18.60 11.31
CA ALA A 559 18.33 -19.34 10.68
C ALA A 559 17.00 -18.58 10.83
N GLY A 560 16.12 -18.67 9.81
CA GLY A 560 14.78 -18.07 9.84
C GLY A 560 14.65 -16.66 9.22
N PHE A 561 15.65 -16.20 8.47
CA PHE A 561 15.63 -14.91 7.76
C PHE A 561 15.41 -15.11 6.25
N LEU A 562 14.56 -14.28 5.64
CA LEU A 562 14.42 -14.23 4.18
C LEU A 562 15.75 -13.79 3.57
N LYS A 563 16.24 -14.51 2.56
CA LYS A 563 17.46 -14.13 1.84
C LYS A 563 17.20 -12.91 0.97
N THR A 564 18.18 -12.00 0.90
CA THR A 564 18.14 -10.86 0.00
C THR A 564 18.80 -11.22 -1.32
N ILE A 565 18.03 -11.19 -2.41
CA ILE A 565 18.54 -11.33 -3.77
C ILE A 565 18.73 -9.93 -4.35
N GLY A 566 19.99 -9.57 -4.57
CA GLY A 566 20.37 -8.37 -5.29
C GLY A 566 20.27 -8.63 -6.78
N ILE A 567 19.37 -7.95 -7.47
CA ILE A 567 19.14 -8.13 -8.90
C ILE A 567 19.78 -6.99 -9.67
N TRP A 568 20.65 -7.34 -10.61
CA TRP A 568 21.16 -6.43 -11.63
C TRP A 568 20.58 -6.82 -12.98
N THR A 569 20.01 -5.83 -13.68
CA THR A 569 19.44 -5.95 -15.03
C THR A 569 20.00 -4.84 -15.91
N PRO A 570 20.17 -5.07 -17.23
CA PRO A 570 20.58 -4.01 -18.14
C PRO A 570 19.57 -2.85 -18.13
N GLN A 571 20.10 -1.63 -18.17
CA GLN A 571 19.27 -0.43 -18.25
C GLN A 571 18.49 -0.42 -19.59
N PRO A 572 17.19 -0.07 -19.59
CA PRO A 572 16.44 0.06 -20.83
C PRO A 572 17.10 1.11 -21.73
N GLN A 573 17.58 0.72 -22.91
CA GLN A 573 18.08 1.68 -23.88
C GLN A 573 16.90 2.52 -24.38
N ARG A 574 16.91 3.83 -24.07
CA ARG A 574 15.98 4.79 -24.68
C ARG A 574 16.27 4.85 -26.17
N GLN A 575 15.42 4.25 -26.98
CA GLN A 575 15.51 4.40 -28.42
C GLN A 575 15.06 5.82 -28.79
N PRO A 576 15.90 6.64 -29.44
CA PRO A 576 15.58 8.05 -29.75
C PRO A 576 14.25 8.21 -30.49
N GLN A 577 13.92 7.26 -31.36
CA GLN A 577 12.68 7.25 -32.13
C GLN A 577 11.45 6.83 -31.30
N MET A 578 11.58 5.96 -30.29
CA MET A 578 10.47 5.64 -29.37
C MET A 578 10.14 6.81 -28.44
N ALA A 579 11.17 7.58 -28.06
CA ALA A 579 11.01 8.81 -27.28
C ALA A 579 10.26 9.90 -28.06
N MET A 580 10.50 10.00 -29.39
CA MET A 580 9.75 10.90 -30.29
C MET A 580 8.28 10.52 -30.45
N MET A 581 7.92 9.26 -30.20
CA MET A 581 6.55 8.74 -30.27
C MET A 581 5.83 8.71 -28.90
N GLY A 582 6.42 9.31 -27.86
CA GLY A 582 5.86 9.35 -26.50
C GLY A 582 5.79 8.00 -25.78
N ARG A 583 6.36 6.93 -26.36
CA ARG A 583 6.27 5.57 -25.78
C ARG A 583 7.41 5.33 -24.80
N GLN A 584 7.05 5.05 -23.55
CA GLN A 584 8.02 4.66 -22.53
C GLN A 584 8.61 3.26 -22.80
N PRO A 585 9.89 3.02 -22.49
CA PRO A 585 10.48 1.70 -22.60
C PRO A 585 9.79 0.73 -21.64
N ARG A 586 9.30 -0.40 -22.15
CA ARG A 586 8.66 -1.44 -21.33
C ARG A 586 9.66 -2.01 -20.32
N PRO A 587 9.28 -2.18 -19.05
CA PRO A 587 10.13 -2.85 -18.06
C PRO A 587 10.45 -4.27 -18.53
N GLN A 588 11.73 -4.60 -18.64
CA GLN A 588 12.18 -5.96 -18.95
C GLN A 588 12.42 -6.74 -17.66
N TYR A 589 12.15 -8.05 -17.68
CA TYR A 589 12.44 -8.99 -16.58
C TYR A 589 11.63 -8.78 -15.28
N GLN A 590 10.52 -8.04 -15.32
CA GLN A 590 9.62 -7.85 -14.15
C GLN A 590 9.09 -9.17 -13.58
N MET A 591 8.75 -10.13 -14.45
CA MET A 591 8.20 -11.42 -14.02
C MET A 591 9.16 -12.16 -13.08
N ILE A 592 10.46 -12.17 -13.38
CA ILE A 592 11.48 -12.78 -12.52
C ILE A 592 11.50 -12.09 -11.15
N GLN A 593 11.42 -10.76 -11.12
CA GLN A 593 11.37 -10.00 -9.87
C GLN A 593 10.12 -10.35 -9.05
N GLN A 594 8.95 -10.35 -9.68
CA GLN A 594 7.68 -10.65 -9.02
C GLN A 594 7.62 -12.08 -8.47
N THR A 595 8.10 -13.07 -9.24
CA THR A 595 8.16 -14.47 -8.79
C THR A 595 9.10 -14.63 -7.60
N LEU A 596 10.29 -14.02 -7.65
CA LEU A 596 11.24 -14.13 -6.54
C LEU A 596 10.79 -13.35 -5.29
N MET A 597 10.03 -12.26 -5.45
CA MET A 597 9.47 -11.49 -4.33
C MET A 597 8.46 -12.28 -3.47
N ALA A 598 7.98 -13.44 -3.92
CA ALA A 598 7.12 -14.30 -3.12
C ALA A 598 7.87 -14.84 -1.87
N ASP A 599 9.13 -15.23 -2.06
CA ASP A 599 9.90 -16.00 -1.07
C ASP A 599 11.19 -15.30 -0.62
N TYR A 600 11.58 -14.20 -1.26
CA TYR A 600 12.84 -13.50 -1.02
C TYR A 600 12.67 -11.99 -0.93
N ASN A 601 13.61 -11.33 -0.22
CA ASN A 601 13.73 -9.88 -0.32
C ASN A 601 14.48 -9.52 -1.60
N ILE A 602 13.91 -8.64 -2.43
CA ILE A 602 14.51 -8.29 -3.73
C ILE A 602 14.95 -6.84 -3.71
N GLU A 603 16.23 -6.62 -4.00
CA GLU A 603 16.82 -5.29 -4.10
C GLU A 603 17.42 -5.08 -5.49
N LYS A 604 17.19 -3.92 -6.11
CA LYS A 604 17.87 -3.56 -7.35
C LYS A 604 19.27 -3.06 -7.02
N VAL A 605 20.29 -3.69 -7.61
CA VAL A 605 21.68 -3.38 -7.32
C VAL A 605 22.27 -2.49 -8.40
N ASP A 606 22.91 -1.38 -7.99
CA ASP A 606 23.80 -0.59 -8.84
C ASP A 606 25.26 -0.93 -8.54
N LEU A 607 25.94 -1.51 -9.52
CA LEU A 607 27.33 -1.98 -9.42
C LEU A 607 28.36 -0.90 -9.79
N ARG A 608 27.92 0.28 -10.24
CA ARG A 608 28.83 1.35 -10.74
C ARG A 608 29.80 1.86 -9.69
N GLN A 609 29.43 1.75 -8.41
CA GLN A 609 30.29 2.11 -7.28
C GLN A 609 31.38 1.07 -6.98
N GLY A 610 31.50 0.00 -7.77
CA GLY A 610 32.54 -1.02 -7.57
C GLY A 610 32.26 -1.98 -6.41
N ARG A 611 31.04 -1.95 -5.84
CA ARG A 611 30.65 -2.80 -4.71
C ARG A 611 29.23 -3.30 -4.85
N VAL A 612 28.99 -4.52 -4.37
CA VAL A 612 27.65 -5.06 -4.11
C VAL A 612 27.25 -4.64 -2.69
N PRO A 613 26.01 -4.19 -2.45
CA PRO A 613 25.52 -3.85 -1.12
C PRO A 613 25.70 -5.01 -0.12
N ALA A 614 26.06 -4.67 1.12
CA ALA A 614 26.41 -5.61 2.19
C ALA A 614 25.30 -6.62 2.49
N ASP A 615 24.07 -6.16 2.40
CA ASP A 615 22.79 -6.81 2.66
C ASP A 615 22.38 -7.83 1.59
N VAL A 616 23.08 -7.89 0.45
CA VAL A 616 22.81 -8.85 -0.62
C VAL A 616 23.46 -10.21 -0.32
N ASP A 617 22.64 -11.25 -0.27
CA ASP A 617 23.06 -12.64 -0.02
C ASP A 617 23.38 -13.41 -1.30
N VAL A 618 22.61 -13.14 -2.35
CA VAL A 618 22.78 -13.70 -3.69
C VAL A 618 22.69 -12.58 -4.71
N LEU A 619 23.72 -12.44 -5.55
CA LEU A 619 23.69 -11.51 -6.67
C LEU A 619 23.18 -12.23 -7.93
N LEU A 620 22.00 -11.83 -8.40
CA LEU A 620 21.40 -12.31 -9.64
C LEU A 620 21.69 -11.34 -10.79
N LEU A 621 22.50 -11.78 -11.75
CA LEU A 621 22.85 -11.04 -12.96
C LEU A 621 21.98 -11.53 -14.12
N VAL A 622 21.01 -10.72 -14.54
CA VAL A 622 20.10 -11.07 -15.64
C VAL A 622 20.56 -10.40 -16.93
N ALA A 623 20.92 -11.19 -17.94
CA ALA A 623 21.38 -10.71 -19.25
C ALA A 623 22.50 -9.63 -19.16
N PRO A 624 23.63 -9.91 -18.48
CA PRO A 624 24.72 -8.97 -18.29
C PRO A 624 25.35 -8.53 -19.62
N GLN A 625 25.27 -7.23 -19.90
CA GLN A 625 25.78 -6.59 -21.11
C GLN A 625 26.25 -5.18 -20.78
N ASN A 626 27.21 -4.66 -21.56
CA ASN A 626 27.75 -3.31 -21.41
C ASN A 626 28.30 -3.01 -20.01
N LEU A 627 28.81 -4.02 -19.31
CA LEU A 627 29.42 -3.84 -17.99
C LEU A 627 30.74 -3.08 -18.13
N THR A 628 30.93 -2.10 -17.25
CA THR A 628 32.21 -1.40 -17.07
C THR A 628 33.21 -2.30 -16.36
N ASN A 629 34.50 -1.93 -16.42
CA ASN A 629 35.54 -2.63 -15.65
C ASN A 629 35.27 -2.58 -14.15
N MET A 630 34.73 -1.46 -13.65
CA MET A 630 34.39 -1.29 -12.23
C MET A 630 33.24 -2.21 -11.80
N GLU A 631 32.20 -2.37 -12.62
CA GLU A 631 31.10 -3.28 -12.32
C GLU A 631 31.54 -4.75 -12.37
N ARG A 632 32.40 -5.13 -13.34
CA ARG A 632 33.01 -6.47 -13.36
C ARG A 632 33.88 -6.71 -12.13
N PHE A 633 34.64 -5.71 -11.70
CA PHE A 633 35.41 -5.76 -10.47
C PHE A 633 34.50 -5.96 -9.25
N ALA A 634 33.37 -5.26 -9.16
CA ALA A 634 32.40 -5.45 -8.07
C ALA A 634 31.92 -6.91 -7.96
N ILE A 635 31.59 -7.53 -9.09
CA ILE A 635 31.12 -8.92 -9.18
C ILE A 635 32.24 -9.89 -8.76
N ASP A 636 33.44 -9.67 -9.29
CA ASP A 636 34.61 -10.48 -8.96
C ASP A 636 34.93 -10.43 -7.47
N GLN A 637 34.98 -9.22 -6.91
CA GLN A 637 35.20 -9.04 -5.47
C GLN A 637 34.09 -9.70 -4.66
N TYR A 638 32.83 -9.60 -5.05
CA TYR A 638 31.73 -10.26 -4.33
C TYR A 638 31.87 -11.80 -4.32
N LEU A 639 32.27 -12.42 -5.43
CA LEU A 639 32.60 -13.85 -5.47
C LEU A 639 33.79 -14.19 -4.57
N MET A 640 34.87 -13.41 -4.62
CA MET A 640 36.04 -13.58 -3.77
C MET A 640 35.73 -13.38 -2.27
N LYS A 641 34.63 -12.69 -1.95
CA LYS A 641 34.10 -12.54 -0.58
C LYS A 641 33.32 -13.75 -0.07
N GLY A 642 33.09 -14.77 -0.92
CA GLY A 642 32.22 -15.90 -0.61
C GLY A 642 30.74 -15.62 -0.87
N GLY A 643 30.43 -14.51 -1.54
CA GLY A 643 29.07 -14.23 -2.02
C GLY A 643 28.67 -15.19 -3.14
N ALA A 644 27.38 -15.48 -3.24
CA ALA A 644 26.84 -16.36 -4.27
C ALA A 644 26.38 -15.53 -5.48
N VAL A 645 26.86 -15.87 -6.68
CA VAL A 645 26.42 -15.22 -7.92
C VAL A 645 25.65 -16.21 -8.78
N VAL A 646 24.46 -15.82 -9.20
CA VAL A 646 23.68 -16.51 -10.25
C VAL A 646 23.72 -15.63 -11.49
N ALA A 647 24.30 -16.13 -12.57
CA ALA A 647 24.44 -15.39 -13.82
C ALA A 647 23.65 -16.04 -14.95
N LEU A 648 22.63 -15.33 -15.44
CA LEU A 648 21.89 -15.69 -16.65
C LEU A 648 22.55 -14.98 -17.83
N THR A 649 23.63 -15.58 -18.35
CA THR A 649 24.51 -14.97 -19.35
C THR A 649 24.67 -15.82 -20.60
N GLY A 650 24.83 -15.15 -21.74
CA GLY A 650 25.14 -15.74 -23.04
C GLY A 650 25.86 -14.71 -23.92
N ASN A 651 26.44 -15.16 -25.03
CA ASN A 651 27.12 -14.26 -25.97
C ASN A 651 26.17 -13.67 -27.03
N TYR A 652 24.90 -14.07 -27.02
CA TYR A 652 23.88 -13.63 -27.96
C TYR A 652 22.60 -13.22 -27.22
N LEU A 653 21.93 -12.19 -27.72
CA LEU A 653 20.62 -11.73 -27.27
C LEU A 653 19.70 -11.58 -28.48
N LEU A 654 18.40 -11.78 -28.30
CA LEU A 654 17.42 -11.56 -29.35
C LEU A 654 17.39 -10.07 -29.75
N ASP A 655 17.38 -9.80 -31.06
CA ASP A 655 17.12 -8.47 -31.59
C ASP A 655 15.60 -8.30 -31.77
N LEU A 656 15.02 -7.41 -30.96
CA LEU A 656 13.58 -7.12 -30.93
C LEU A 656 13.24 -5.82 -31.67
N SER A 657 14.07 -5.41 -32.64
CA SER A 657 13.81 -4.21 -33.41
C SER A 657 12.43 -4.29 -34.10
N PRO A 658 11.50 -3.34 -33.84
CA PRO A 658 10.15 -3.39 -34.39
C PRO A 658 10.09 -3.25 -35.93
N TYR A 659 11.21 -2.89 -36.57
CA TYR A 659 11.33 -2.77 -38.02
C TYR A 659 11.98 -3.99 -38.69
N SER A 660 12.63 -4.88 -37.94
CA SER A 660 13.17 -6.11 -38.53
C SER A 660 12.06 -7.14 -38.70
N LYS A 661 11.65 -7.37 -39.95
CA LYS A 661 10.73 -8.48 -40.32
C LYS A 661 11.38 -9.87 -40.22
N VAL A 662 12.59 -9.97 -39.66
CA VAL A 662 13.43 -11.18 -39.63
C VAL A 662 13.89 -11.42 -38.20
N LEU A 663 13.82 -12.67 -37.74
CA LEU A 663 14.37 -13.08 -36.45
C LEU A 663 15.90 -13.09 -36.52
N GLN A 664 16.54 -12.28 -35.68
CA GLN A 664 18.00 -12.20 -35.60
C GLN A 664 18.44 -12.11 -34.14
N VAL A 665 19.68 -12.53 -33.89
CA VAL A 665 20.35 -12.30 -32.61
C VAL A 665 21.48 -11.29 -32.76
N LYS A 666 21.69 -10.47 -31.72
CA LYS A 666 22.84 -9.58 -31.60
C LYS A 666 23.88 -10.16 -30.65
N LYS A 667 25.16 -9.92 -30.93
CA LYS A 667 26.25 -10.29 -30.03
C LYS A 667 26.27 -9.40 -28.79
N VAL A 668 26.46 -10.01 -27.62
CA VAL A 668 26.65 -9.29 -26.35
C VAL A 668 28.03 -8.66 -26.34
N LYS A 669 28.08 -7.35 -26.06
CA LYS A 669 29.33 -6.61 -25.85
C LYS A 669 29.57 -6.42 -24.35
N ASN A 670 30.83 -6.52 -23.93
CA ASN A 670 31.26 -6.26 -22.54
C ASN A 670 30.40 -7.02 -21.50
N GLY A 671 30.13 -8.31 -21.75
CA GLY A 671 29.40 -9.18 -20.83
C GLY A 671 30.30 -9.76 -19.73
N LEU A 672 29.97 -10.97 -19.27
CA LEU A 672 30.75 -11.70 -18.25
C LEU A 672 31.81 -12.64 -18.83
N ALA A 673 31.90 -12.80 -20.16
CA ALA A 673 32.75 -13.81 -20.78
C ALA A 673 34.23 -13.73 -20.33
N ASP A 674 34.78 -12.50 -20.27
CA ASP A 674 36.17 -12.28 -19.85
C ASP A 674 36.40 -12.64 -18.37
N LEU A 675 35.44 -12.27 -17.51
CA LEU A 675 35.47 -12.62 -16.09
C LEU A 675 35.37 -14.14 -15.90
N LEU A 676 34.41 -14.80 -16.54
CA LEU A 676 34.23 -16.25 -16.44
C LEU A 676 35.45 -17.05 -16.94
N SER A 677 36.16 -16.53 -17.94
CA SER A 677 37.40 -17.14 -18.45
C SER A 677 38.53 -17.19 -17.41
N SER A 678 38.57 -16.23 -16.48
CA SER A 678 39.52 -16.28 -15.34
C SER A 678 39.16 -17.39 -14.35
N TYR A 679 37.86 -17.70 -14.23
CA TYR A 679 37.34 -18.81 -13.44
C TYR A 679 37.39 -20.17 -14.15
N GLY A 680 37.92 -20.23 -15.37
CA GLY A 680 38.02 -21.48 -16.15
C GLY A 680 36.72 -21.86 -16.87
N ILE A 681 35.76 -20.95 -16.97
CA ILE A 681 34.50 -21.15 -17.70
C ILE A 681 34.55 -20.36 -19.00
N LYS A 682 34.54 -21.06 -20.13
CA LYS A 682 34.57 -20.45 -21.46
C LYS A 682 33.19 -20.51 -22.10
N VAL A 683 32.59 -19.34 -22.31
CA VAL A 683 31.34 -19.14 -23.05
C VAL A 683 31.65 -19.03 -24.54
N GLY A 684 31.19 -19.98 -25.35
CA GLY A 684 31.51 -20.02 -26.78
C GLY A 684 30.79 -18.93 -27.59
N GLN A 685 31.42 -18.48 -28.67
CA GLN A 685 30.89 -17.46 -29.59
C GLN A 685 30.02 -18.08 -30.68
N SER A 686 29.19 -19.06 -30.32
CA SER A 686 28.23 -19.74 -31.20
C SER A 686 26.93 -20.03 -30.43
N LEU A 687 25.89 -20.39 -31.17
CA LEU A 687 24.63 -20.90 -30.64
C LEU A 687 24.63 -22.43 -30.69
N VAL A 688 24.02 -23.05 -29.68
CA VAL A 688 23.74 -24.49 -29.66
C VAL A 688 22.44 -24.75 -30.39
N LEU A 689 22.47 -25.75 -31.27
CA LEU A 689 21.30 -26.31 -31.93
C LEU A 689 21.21 -27.78 -31.53
N ASP A 690 20.00 -28.27 -31.36
CA ASP A 690 19.75 -29.66 -30.97
C ASP A 690 18.56 -30.24 -31.74
N LYS A 691 18.63 -31.52 -32.09
CA LYS A 691 17.48 -32.25 -32.66
C LYS A 691 16.39 -32.48 -31.62
N GLN A 692 16.75 -32.55 -30.34
CA GLN A 692 15.80 -32.53 -29.24
C GLN A 692 15.46 -31.07 -28.92
N ASN A 693 14.37 -30.58 -29.51
CA ASN A 693 13.93 -29.19 -29.41
C ASN A 693 12.41 -29.05 -29.29
N GLU A 694 11.98 -27.88 -28.84
CA GLU A 694 10.58 -27.49 -28.83
C GLU A 694 10.17 -26.80 -30.16
N PRO A 695 8.93 -27.01 -30.64
CA PRO A 695 8.44 -26.33 -31.81
C PRO A 695 8.22 -24.83 -31.56
N PHE A 696 8.55 -24.01 -32.55
CA PHE A 696 8.36 -22.56 -32.53
C PHE A 696 7.29 -22.14 -33.55
N PRO A 697 6.30 -21.31 -33.17
CA PRO A 697 5.26 -20.85 -34.09
C PRO A 697 5.82 -19.78 -35.03
N ILE A 698 5.82 -20.07 -36.34
CA ILE A 698 6.31 -19.15 -37.36
C ILE A 698 5.19 -18.86 -38.36
N PRO A 699 4.90 -17.57 -38.66
CA PRO A 699 3.95 -17.22 -39.70
C PRO A 699 4.56 -17.56 -41.07
N VAL A 700 3.86 -18.41 -41.83
CA VAL A 700 4.25 -18.83 -43.18
C VAL A 700 3.19 -18.33 -44.15
N THR A 701 3.62 -17.66 -45.22
CA THR A 701 2.70 -17.21 -46.28
C THR A 701 2.50 -18.33 -47.29
N ARG A 702 1.27 -18.82 -47.42
CA ARG A 702 0.86 -19.81 -48.43
C ARG A 702 0.04 -19.12 -49.52
N ASN A 703 0.39 -19.37 -50.78
CA ASN A 703 -0.35 -18.85 -51.91
C ASN A 703 -1.37 -19.90 -52.37
N LEU A 704 -2.67 -19.60 -52.23
CA LEU A 704 -3.78 -20.47 -52.65
C LEU A 704 -4.50 -19.79 -53.82
N GLY A 705 -4.18 -20.19 -55.05
CA GLY A 705 -4.89 -19.71 -56.24
C GLY A 705 -4.86 -18.20 -56.43
N GLY A 706 -3.76 -17.52 -56.07
CA GLY A 706 -3.61 -16.06 -56.20
C GLY A 706 -3.92 -15.28 -54.91
N LEU A 707 -4.44 -15.93 -53.87
CA LEU A 707 -4.63 -15.34 -52.53
C LEU A 707 -3.48 -15.76 -51.60
N GLN A 708 -2.77 -14.78 -51.03
CA GLN A 708 -1.76 -15.02 -49.99
C GLN A 708 -2.44 -15.13 -48.62
N VAL A 709 -2.41 -16.32 -48.03
CA VAL A 709 -2.92 -16.60 -46.68
C VAL A 709 -1.72 -16.77 -45.75
N GLN A 710 -1.70 -16.04 -44.63
CA GLN A 710 -0.73 -16.25 -43.57
C GLN A 710 -1.24 -17.31 -42.60
N GLU A 711 -0.52 -18.43 -42.48
CA GLU A 711 -0.82 -19.51 -41.54
C GLU A 711 0.32 -19.62 -40.51
N ILE A 712 -0.01 -19.84 -39.24
CA ILE A 712 1.01 -20.08 -38.21
C ILE A 712 1.31 -21.57 -38.21
N ARG A 713 2.55 -21.94 -38.56
CA ARG A 713 3.01 -23.33 -38.52
C ARG A 713 3.96 -23.53 -37.34
N MET A 714 3.72 -24.58 -36.55
CA MET A 714 4.66 -25.07 -35.55
C MET A 714 5.79 -25.81 -36.26
N LEU A 715 7.01 -25.26 -36.20
CA LEU A 715 8.20 -25.87 -36.81
C LEU A 715 9.16 -26.27 -35.69
N ASN A 716 9.68 -27.50 -35.74
CA ASN A 716 10.77 -27.92 -34.86
C ASN A 716 11.92 -26.92 -35.02
N TYR A 717 12.30 -26.28 -33.92
CA TYR A 717 13.19 -25.13 -33.93
C TYR A 717 14.44 -25.45 -33.11
N PRO A 718 15.53 -25.93 -33.75
CA PRO A 718 16.70 -26.48 -33.05
C PRO A 718 17.39 -25.55 -32.05
N PHE A 719 17.18 -24.22 -32.12
CA PHE A 719 17.70 -23.27 -31.15
C PHE A 719 16.98 -23.28 -29.79
N PHE A 720 15.82 -23.94 -29.69
CA PHE A 720 15.07 -24.15 -28.45
C PHE A 720 15.41 -25.53 -27.89
N VAL A 721 16.63 -25.64 -27.37
CA VAL A 721 17.18 -26.92 -26.90
C VAL A 721 16.34 -27.44 -25.74
N ASP A 722 15.73 -28.60 -25.92
CA ASP A 722 14.89 -29.25 -24.91
C ASP A 722 15.74 -30.26 -24.13
N VAL A 723 16.13 -29.91 -22.90
CA VAL A 723 16.90 -30.80 -22.02
C VAL A 723 15.93 -31.60 -21.18
N ARG A 724 15.94 -32.93 -21.32
CA ARG A 724 15.13 -33.89 -20.56
C ARG A 724 15.97 -34.61 -19.51
N GLY A 725 15.35 -35.47 -18.69
CA GLY A 725 16.02 -36.12 -17.54
C GLY A 725 17.30 -36.92 -17.85
N ASN A 726 17.56 -37.30 -19.10
CA ASN A 726 18.84 -37.91 -19.52
C ASN A 726 20.01 -36.92 -19.63
N GLY A 727 19.72 -35.63 -19.85
CA GLY A 727 20.69 -34.54 -19.88
C GLY A 727 20.76 -33.74 -18.57
N MET A 728 20.07 -34.17 -17.51
CA MET A 728 20.04 -33.50 -16.21
C MET A 728 20.84 -34.26 -15.14
N ASP A 729 21.39 -33.51 -14.18
CA ASP A 729 22.04 -34.07 -13.01
C ASP A 729 21.01 -34.69 -12.03
N LYS A 730 21.06 -36.01 -11.87
CA LYS A 730 20.12 -36.76 -11.02
C LYS A 730 20.37 -36.58 -9.52
N ASP A 731 21.59 -36.17 -9.15
CA ASP A 731 21.96 -35.98 -7.75
C ASP A 731 21.70 -34.55 -7.26
N SER A 732 21.42 -33.63 -8.19
CA SER A 732 21.21 -32.21 -7.88
C SER A 732 19.73 -31.93 -7.53
N PRO A 733 19.42 -31.41 -6.33
CA PRO A 733 18.05 -31.06 -5.96
C PRO A 733 17.46 -29.92 -6.81
N ILE A 734 18.30 -29.24 -7.60
CA ILE A 734 17.89 -28.14 -8.48
C ILE A 734 17.14 -28.66 -9.71
N VAL A 735 17.59 -29.78 -10.28
CA VAL A 735 17.10 -30.28 -11.58
C VAL A 735 16.60 -31.73 -11.56
N ALA A 736 16.88 -32.50 -10.50
CA ALA A 736 16.55 -33.93 -10.44
C ALA A 736 15.05 -34.24 -10.59
N ASN A 737 14.17 -33.33 -10.17
CA ASN A 737 12.71 -33.50 -10.22
C ASN A 737 12.05 -32.71 -11.37
N LEU A 738 12.83 -32.09 -12.25
CA LEU A 738 12.28 -31.37 -13.40
C LEU A 738 12.01 -32.34 -14.57
N PRO A 739 10.82 -32.29 -15.19
CA PRO A 739 10.53 -33.16 -16.33
C PRO A 739 11.32 -32.78 -17.59
N ALA A 740 11.43 -31.47 -17.85
CA ALA A 740 12.16 -30.90 -18.99
C ALA A 740 12.50 -29.42 -18.72
N VAL A 741 13.55 -28.92 -19.38
CA VAL A 741 13.95 -27.50 -19.37
C VAL A 741 14.28 -27.07 -20.79
N THR A 742 13.51 -26.12 -21.32
CA THR A 742 13.76 -25.53 -22.63
C THR A 742 14.72 -24.35 -22.53
N MET A 743 15.82 -24.42 -23.28
CA MET A 743 16.91 -23.46 -23.27
C MET A 743 16.97 -22.73 -24.62
N ASN A 744 16.53 -21.47 -24.64
CA ASN A 744 16.36 -20.70 -25.89
C ASN A 744 17.62 -19.93 -26.29
N TRP A 745 18.07 -20.10 -27.54
CA TRP A 745 19.20 -19.39 -28.15
C TRP A 745 20.46 -19.39 -27.27
N VAL A 746 20.80 -20.55 -26.72
CA VAL A 746 21.88 -20.68 -25.74
C VAL A 746 23.26 -20.75 -26.37
N SER A 747 24.26 -20.25 -25.63
CA SER A 747 25.68 -20.35 -25.97
C SER A 747 26.29 -21.59 -25.31
N PRO A 748 27.23 -22.32 -25.96
CA PRO A 748 27.87 -23.47 -25.36
C PRO A 748 28.81 -23.05 -24.22
N LEU A 749 28.89 -23.88 -23.18
CA LEU A 749 29.82 -23.70 -22.07
C LEU A 749 30.86 -24.82 -22.09
N THR A 750 32.13 -24.43 -21.97
CA THR A 750 33.24 -25.37 -21.84
C THR A 750 34.05 -25.03 -20.60
N ILE A 751 34.57 -26.06 -19.93
CA ILE A 751 35.34 -25.93 -18.69
C ILE A 751 36.80 -26.20 -19.01
N ASP A 752 37.67 -25.27 -18.62
CA ASP A 752 39.13 -25.43 -18.70
C ASP A 752 39.63 -26.24 -17.48
N PRO A 753 40.12 -27.48 -17.68
CA PRO A 753 40.55 -28.32 -16.58
C PRO A 753 41.79 -27.77 -15.84
N ALA A 754 42.66 -27.03 -16.53
CA ALA A 754 43.88 -26.48 -15.95
C ALA A 754 43.56 -25.36 -14.95
N LYS A 755 42.61 -24.49 -15.30
CA LYS A 755 42.16 -23.38 -14.44
C LYS A 755 41.14 -23.79 -13.38
N SER A 756 40.60 -25.00 -13.46
CA SER A 756 39.60 -25.53 -12.52
C SER A 756 40.19 -26.44 -11.45
N LYS A 757 41.52 -26.63 -11.41
CA LYS A 757 42.19 -27.42 -10.36
C LYS A 757 41.88 -26.87 -8.97
N GLY A 758 41.34 -27.71 -8.09
CA GLY A 758 40.95 -27.33 -6.73
C GLY A 758 39.52 -26.76 -6.60
N ARG A 759 38.71 -26.75 -7.68
CA ARG A 759 37.30 -26.34 -7.65
C ARG A 759 36.38 -27.54 -7.89
N LYS A 760 35.26 -27.60 -7.17
CA LYS A 760 34.18 -28.56 -7.46
C LYS A 760 33.30 -28.01 -8.58
N VAL A 761 33.28 -28.71 -9.71
CA VAL A 761 32.42 -28.35 -10.85
C VAL A 761 31.25 -29.33 -10.91
N VAL A 762 30.02 -28.81 -10.91
CA VAL A 762 28.79 -29.59 -11.03
C VAL A 762 28.10 -29.16 -12.33
N ARG A 763 27.82 -30.12 -13.22
CA ARG A 763 27.15 -29.86 -14.50
C ARG A 763 25.68 -30.19 -14.35
N LEU A 764 24.82 -29.17 -14.37
CA LEU A 764 23.39 -29.36 -14.12
C LEU A 764 22.63 -29.83 -15.37
N LEU A 765 22.92 -29.23 -16.53
CA LEU A 765 22.25 -29.50 -17.81
C LEU A 765 23.29 -29.77 -18.89
N THR A 766 23.03 -30.76 -19.73
CA THR A 766 23.85 -31.13 -20.90
C THR A 766 22.93 -31.28 -22.11
N SER A 767 23.34 -30.73 -23.26
CA SER A 767 22.62 -30.93 -24.53
C SER A 767 22.69 -32.39 -24.98
N SER A 768 21.84 -32.77 -25.94
CA SER A 768 21.83 -34.13 -26.46
C SER A 768 23.11 -34.44 -27.26
N PRO A 769 23.47 -35.73 -27.43
CA PRO A 769 24.57 -36.15 -28.31
C PRO A 769 24.40 -35.74 -29.78
N ASP A 770 23.20 -35.34 -30.21
CA ASP A 770 22.91 -34.89 -31.57
C ASP A 770 22.97 -33.35 -31.72
N SER A 771 23.45 -32.64 -30.71
CA SER A 771 23.65 -31.19 -30.76
C SER A 771 24.84 -30.74 -31.63
N TRP A 772 24.74 -29.53 -32.19
CA TRP A 772 25.79 -28.91 -33.01
C TRP A 772 25.87 -27.39 -32.79
N LEU A 773 26.89 -26.76 -33.35
CA LEU A 773 27.15 -25.33 -33.21
C LEU A 773 26.93 -24.55 -34.49
N ARG A 774 26.45 -23.32 -34.33
CA ARG A 774 26.37 -22.34 -35.43
C ARG A 774 26.78 -20.96 -34.96
N SER A 775 27.64 -20.30 -35.74
CA SER A 775 28.14 -18.95 -35.43
C SER A 775 27.39 -17.83 -36.16
N SER A 776 26.42 -18.17 -37.01
CA SER A 776 25.60 -17.20 -37.73
C SER A 776 24.59 -16.53 -36.79
N THR A 777 24.42 -15.22 -36.92
CA THR A 777 23.42 -14.43 -36.18
C THR A 777 22.03 -14.50 -36.80
N ASN A 778 21.91 -15.06 -38.01
CA ASN A 778 20.63 -15.30 -38.66
C ASN A 778 20.01 -16.60 -38.11
N ILE A 779 18.93 -16.44 -37.35
CA ILE A 779 18.17 -17.52 -36.72
C ILE A 779 16.82 -17.77 -37.41
N GLN A 780 16.63 -17.20 -38.60
CA GLN A 780 15.45 -17.44 -39.43
C GLN A 780 15.57 -18.79 -40.15
N PRO A 781 14.51 -19.62 -40.14
CA PRO A 781 14.51 -20.85 -40.94
C PRO A 781 14.45 -20.53 -42.44
N ASP A 782 15.26 -21.26 -43.20
CA ASP A 782 15.26 -21.30 -44.66
C ASP A 782 14.60 -22.60 -45.11
N LEU A 783 13.27 -22.56 -45.20
CA LEU A 783 12.46 -23.72 -45.60
C LEU A 783 12.56 -24.04 -47.10
N GLN A 784 13.09 -23.12 -47.91
CA GLN A 784 13.34 -23.38 -49.33
C GLN A 784 14.56 -24.29 -49.50
N ARG A 785 15.61 -24.04 -48.72
CA ARG A 785 16.85 -24.80 -48.77
C ARG A 785 16.86 -26.02 -47.84
N TYR A 786 16.15 -25.95 -46.71
CA TYR A 786 16.08 -27.01 -45.70
C TYR A 786 14.61 -27.28 -45.31
N PRO A 787 13.86 -28.06 -46.11
CA PRO A 787 12.40 -28.18 -45.96
C PRO A 787 11.93 -28.84 -44.65
N GLN A 788 12.78 -29.64 -44.01
CA GLN A 788 12.42 -30.37 -42.78
C GLN A 788 12.74 -29.60 -41.50
N GLU A 789 13.98 -29.12 -41.35
CA GLU A 789 14.44 -28.46 -40.11
C GLU A 789 14.60 -26.94 -40.26
N GLY A 790 14.48 -26.37 -41.47
CA GLY A 790 14.71 -24.94 -41.74
C GLY A 790 16.17 -24.50 -41.59
N PHE A 791 17.09 -25.38 -41.21
CA PHE A 791 18.47 -25.06 -40.94
C PHE A 791 19.43 -26.11 -41.51
N ALA A 792 20.65 -25.68 -41.82
CA ALA A 792 21.70 -26.59 -42.26
C ALA A 792 22.07 -27.58 -41.15
N PRO A 793 22.14 -28.90 -41.43
CA PRO A 793 22.65 -29.87 -40.47
C PRO A 793 24.12 -29.57 -40.17
N GLY A 794 24.47 -29.44 -38.88
CA GLY A 794 25.83 -29.14 -38.47
C GLY A 794 26.67 -30.37 -38.19
N ARG A 795 27.98 -30.14 -38.01
CA ARG A 795 28.93 -31.17 -37.55
C ARG A 795 28.68 -31.41 -36.06
N LYS A 796 28.43 -32.67 -35.66
CA LYS A 796 28.14 -33.06 -34.26
C LYS A 796 29.22 -32.56 -33.30
N MET A 797 28.82 -32.10 -32.12
CA MET A 797 29.74 -31.89 -31.01
C MET A 797 30.33 -33.25 -30.58
N LYS A 798 31.66 -33.34 -30.45
CA LYS A 798 32.32 -34.43 -29.72
C LYS A 798 32.73 -33.93 -28.34
#